data_AF-A0A1V4JQS7-F1
#
_entry.id   AF-A0A1V4JQS7-F1
#
_cell.length_a   1.000
_cell.length_b   1.000
_cell.length_c   1.000
_cell.angle_alpha   90.00
_cell.angle_beta   90.00
_cell.angle_gamma   90.00
#
_symmetry.space_group_name_H-M   'P 1'
#
loop_
_entity.id
_entity.type
_entity.pdbx_description
1 polymer ?
#
loop_
_entity_poly.entity_id
_entity_poly.type
_entity_poly.pdbx_seq_one_letter_code
_entity_poly.pdbx_strand_id
1 'polypeptide(L)'
;MEDTTLQIIEPPTASEASEEQTPEEPIKSDQINGVMVLTLLDKIIGAVDQIQLTQTQLEERQQEMDSAVTSIQGELTKLTKAHTTTSNTVNKMLEKVRKVSVNVKTVRQNLEKQAGQIKKLEANEAELLKRRNFKVMIYQDEVKLPSKLSISKSLKEGEKLEKEGEGEEAPVGEDHAEEDHIQLSSDEEVEIEEIIEESRAERIKRSGMKRVDDFKKAFSKEKMEKTKLKTKENLEKTKLKTKENLEKTRHNLEKRMNKLGTKIVTNERREKIKSSRDKLRKSFTPDHTIYARSKTAVYKVPPFTFHVKKIREGEVEVKATELVEVGGEEGENSDLMRGESPEVHTLLEITEESDAVLVDKSDSETDRDRRRHREPLLRPARDRRSPELARMAQWNQLQQLDTRYLEQLHQLYSDSFPMELRQFLAPWIESQDWAYAASKESHATLVFHNLLGEIDQQYSRFLQESNVLYQHNLRRIKQFLQSRYLEKPMEIARIVARCLWEESRLLQTAATAAQQGGQATHPTAAVVTEKQQMLEQHLQDVRKRVQDLEQKMKVVENLQDDFDFNYKTLKSQGDMQDLNGNNQSVTRQKMQQLEQMLTALDQMRRGIVSELAGLLSAMEYVQKMLADEELADWKRRQQIACIGGPPNICLDRLENWITSLAESQLQTRQQIKKLEELQQKVSYKGDPIVQHRPMLEERIVELFRNLMKSAFVVERQPCMPMHPDRPLVIKTGVQFTTKVRLLVKFPELNYQLKIKVCIDKDSGDVAALRGSRKFNILGTNTKVMNMEESNNGSLSAEFKHLTLREQRCGNGGRANCDASLIVTEELHLITFETEVYHQGLKIDLETHSLPVVVISNICQMPNAWASILWYNMLTNNPKNVNFFTKPPIGTWDQVAEVLSWQFSSTTKRGLSIEQLTTLAEKLLGPGVNYSGCQITWAKFCKENMAGKGFSFWVWLDNIIDLVKKYILALWNEGYIMGFISKERERAILSTKPPGTFLLRFSESSKEGGITFTWVEKDISGKTQIQSVEPYTKQQLNNMSFAEIIMGYKIMDATNILVSPLVYLYPDIPKEEAFGKYCRSESQEHSEATDSGSAAPYLKTKFICVTPTSFSNTIDLPMSPRTLDSLMQFGNSSEGAEANAGGQFESLTFDMEMTPECASSPM
;
A
#
# COMPACT_ATOMS: atom_id res chain seq x y z
N MET A 1 -33.73 -50.70 0.87
CA MET A 1 -33.37 -52.06 0.44
C MET A 1 -31.86 -52.07 0.43
N GLU A 2 -31.24 -53.03 1.13
CA GLU A 2 -29.84 -53.48 1.05
C GLU A 2 -28.71 -52.41 0.98
N ASP A 3 -27.66 -52.49 1.78
CA ASP A 3 -27.42 -53.27 2.99
C ASP A 3 -26.34 -52.55 3.81
N THR A 4 -26.23 -52.80 5.12
CA THR A 4 -25.24 -52.09 5.96
C THR A 4 -24.75 -52.97 7.10
N THR A 5 -23.85 -53.90 6.76
CA THR A 5 -23.22 -54.83 7.70
C THR A 5 -21.96 -54.21 8.29
N LEU A 6 -22.01 -53.83 9.56
CA LEU A 6 -20.81 -53.45 10.33
C LEU A 6 -19.95 -54.69 10.57
N GLN A 7 -18.64 -54.60 10.32
CA GLN A 7 -17.66 -55.58 10.79
C GLN A 7 -16.78 -54.98 11.89
N ILE A 8 -16.40 -55.85 12.82
CA ILE A 8 -15.69 -55.54 14.07
C ILE A 8 -14.19 -55.53 13.78
N ILE A 9 -13.44 -54.67 14.48
CA ILE A 9 -11.97 -54.69 14.48
C ILE A 9 -11.49 -55.38 15.77
N GLU A 10 -10.57 -56.33 15.61
CA GLU A 10 -9.96 -57.12 16.68
C GLU A 10 -8.82 -56.35 17.39
N PRO A 11 -8.54 -56.64 18.68
CA PRO A 11 -7.39 -56.08 19.38
C PRO A 11 -6.06 -56.79 19.00
N PRO A 12 -4.92 -56.09 18.96
CA PRO A 12 -3.63 -56.70 18.68
C PRO A 12 -3.07 -57.50 19.86
N THR A 13 -2.33 -58.56 19.54
CA THR A 13 -1.67 -59.48 20.48
C THR A 13 -0.44 -58.86 21.17
N ALA A 14 -0.24 -59.17 22.46
CA ALA A 14 1.05 -59.05 23.13
C ALA A 14 1.78 -60.42 23.15
N SER A 15 3.10 -60.41 23.01
CA SER A 15 3.94 -61.63 22.91
C SER A 15 4.39 -62.17 24.27
N GLU A 16 4.69 -63.47 24.31
CA GLU A 16 5.05 -64.23 25.49
C GLU A 16 6.42 -63.85 26.08
N ALA A 17 6.58 -64.09 27.39
CA ALA A 17 7.85 -64.36 28.04
C ALA A 17 7.65 -65.56 28.98
N SER A 18 8.56 -66.53 28.93
CA SER A 18 8.40 -67.89 29.48
C SER A 18 9.17 -68.10 30.77
N GLU A 19 8.63 -68.90 31.70
CA GLU A 19 9.42 -69.76 32.58
C GLU A 19 8.61 -71.00 33.03
N GLU A 20 9.30 -72.03 33.52
CA GLU A 20 8.84 -73.43 33.50
C GLU A 20 8.56 -74.06 34.88
N GLN A 21 7.65 -75.06 34.91
CA GLN A 21 7.71 -76.35 35.66
C GLN A 21 7.99 -76.35 37.20
N THR A 22 7.48 -77.23 38.08
CA THR A 22 6.65 -78.48 38.04
C THR A 22 5.91 -78.64 39.42
N PRO A 23 5.05 -79.67 39.68
CA PRO A 23 3.90 -79.53 40.63
C PRO A 23 3.95 -80.34 41.97
N GLU A 24 2.79 -80.37 42.64
CA GLU A 24 2.32 -81.27 43.73
C GLU A 24 2.74 -80.91 45.18
N GLU A 25 1.95 -81.15 46.25
CA GLU A 25 0.70 -81.94 46.43
C GLU A 25 -0.34 -81.22 47.39
N PRO A 26 -1.44 -81.78 47.97
CA PRO A 26 -2.77 -81.18 47.78
C PRO A 26 -3.61 -80.82 49.03
N ILE A 27 -4.49 -79.81 48.94
CA ILE A 27 -5.58 -79.58 49.93
C ILE A 27 -6.93 -79.27 49.27
N LYS A 28 -7.84 -80.26 49.34
CA LYS A 28 -9.33 -80.22 49.34
C LYS A 28 -10.04 -79.17 48.47
N SER A 29 -10.70 -79.66 47.42
CA SER A 29 -11.46 -78.95 46.37
C SER A 29 -12.57 -77.98 46.83
N ASP A 30 -13.25 -78.26 47.94
CA ASP A 30 -14.63 -77.79 48.10
C ASP A 30 -14.75 -76.33 48.59
N GLN A 31 -13.72 -75.81 49.26
CA GLN A 31 -13.66 -74.38 49.61
C GLN A 31 -13.18 -73.51 48.44
N ILE A 32 -12.36 -74.07 47.53
CA ILE A 32 -11.77 -73.33 46.40
C ILE A 32 -12.87 -72.84 45.45
N ASN A 33 -13.87 -73.67 45.16
CA ASN A 33 -15.01 -73.26 44.33
C ASN A 33 -15.82 -72.12 44.96
N GLY A 34 -16.03 -72.12 46.28
CA GLY A 34 -16.72 -71.04 46.98
C GLY A 34 -15.95 -69.72 46.93
N VAL A 35 -14.62 -69.76 47.14
CA VAL A 35 -13.76 -68.58 47.10
C VAL A 35 -13.56 -68.07 45.66
N MET A 36 -13.48 -68.95 44.66
CA MET A 36 -13.50 -68.54 43.24
C MET A 36 -14.82 -67.88 42.86
N VAL A 37 -15.97 -68.42 43.26
CA VAL A 37 -17.27 -67.79 42.98
C VAL A 37 -17.40 -66.43 43.67
N LEU A 38 -16.96 -66.30 44.93
CA LEU A 38 -16.94 -65.00 45.61
C LEU A 38 -16.00 -63.99 44.95
N THR A 39 -14.78 -64.38 44.59
CA THR A 39 -13.83 -63.47 43.91
C THR A 39 -14.20 -63.15 42.45
N LEU A 40 -14.97 -64.04 41.79
CA LEU A 40 -15.62 -63.73 40.51
C LEU A 40 -16.79 -62.75 40.71
N LEU A 41 -17.60 -62.91 41.74
CA LEU A 41 -18.68 -61.97 42.08
C LEU A 41 -18.13 -60.58 42.43
N ASP A 42 -17.07 -60.49 43.25
CA ASP A 42 -16.39 -59.23 43.56
C ASP A 42 -15.82 -58.55 42.31
N LYS A 43 -15.21 -59.32 41.39
CA LYS A 43 -14.75 -58.80 40.09
C LYS A 43 -15.90 -58.37 39.18
N ILE A 44 -17.04 -59.05 39.22
CA ILE A 44 -18.25 -58.67 38.48
C ILE A 44 -18.85 -57.40 39.07
N ILE A 45 -18.89 -57.24 40.40
CA ILE A 45 -19.35 -56.02 41.07
C ILE A 45 -18.43 -54.85 40.69
N GLY A 46 -17.11 -55.00 40.83
CA GLY A 46 -16.15 -53.96 40.44
C GLY A 46 -16.19 -53.61 38.94
N ALA A 47 -16.51 -54.58 38.07
CA ALA A 47 -16.72 -54.35 36.64
C ALA A 47 -18.06 -53.64 36.36
N VAL A 48 -19.13 -53.97 37.08
CA VAL A 48 -20.43 -53.27 37.01
C VAL A 48 -20.28 -51.83 37.50
N ASP A 49 -19.60 -51.60 38.63
CA ASP A 49 -19.34 -50.26 39.15
C ASP A 49 -18.48 -49.43 38.18
N GLN A 50 -17.45 -50.03 37.56
CA GLN A 50 -16.69 -49.42 36.46
C GLN A 50 -17.56 -49.04 35.26
N ILE A 51 -18.42 -49.95 34.79
CA ILE A 51 -19.36 -49.70 33.68
C ILE A 51 -20.33 -48.58 34.05
N GLN A 52 -20.85 -48.58 35.28
CA GLN A 52 -21.86 -47.63 35.74
C GLN A 52 -21.26 -46.22 35.98
N LEU A 53 -20.02 -46.14 36.46
CA LEU A 53 -19.25 -44.88 36.51
C LEU A 53 -18.96 -44.36 35.10
N THR A 54 -18.53 -45.23 34.18
CA THR A 54 -18.24 -44.88 32.78
C THR A 54 -19.51 -44.41 32.06
N GLN A 55 -20.65 -45.07 32.28
CA GLN A 55 -21.95 -44.66 31.75
C GLN A 55 -22.37 -43.29 32.31
N THR A 56 -22.19 -43.05 33.61
CA THR A 56 -22.49 -41.73 34.20
C THR A 56 -21.66 -40.61 33.56
N GLN A 57 -20.36 -40.82 33.37
CA GLN A 57 -19.49 -39.85 32.66
C GLN A 57 -19.86 -39.67 31.19
N LEU A 58 -20.39 -40.71 30.54
CA LEU A 58 -20.89 -40.63 29.15
C LEU A 58 -22.19 -39.81 29.09
N GLU A 59 -23.10 -40.00 30.05
CA GLU A 59 -24.36 -39.24 30.16
C GLU A 59 -24.10 -37.75 30.49
N GLU A 60 -23.11 -37.43 31.33
CA GLU A 60 -22.67 -36.05 31.56
C GLU A 60 -22.09 -35.41 30.27
N ARG A 61 -21.17 -36.08 29.58
CA ARG A 61 -20.63 -35.58 28.29
C ARG A 61 -21.69 -35.46 27.20
N GLN A 62 -22.68 -36.36 27.17
CA GLN A 62 -23.84 -36.26 26.28
C GLN A 62 -24.66 -34.99 26.60
N GLN A 63 -24.88 -34.69 27.87
CA GLN A 63 -25.60 -33.50 28.31
C GLN A 63 -24.83 -32.19 28.02
N GLU A 64 -23.51 -32.18 28.16
CA GLU A 64 -22.65 -31.06 27.73
C GLU A 64 -22.71 -30.85 26.22
N MET A 65 -22.61 -31.94 25.44
CA MET A 65 -22.70 -31.91 23.99
C MET A 65 -24.06 -31.37 23.51
N ASP A 66 -25.18 -31.83 24.10
CA ASP A 66 -26.52 -31.33 23.77
C ASP A 66 -26.69 -29.84 24.14
N SER A 67 -26.07 -29.39 25.23
CA SER A 67 -26.01 -27.97 25.62
C SER A 67 -25.23 -27.14 24.58
N ALA A 68 -24.05 -27.62 24.16
CA ALA A 68 -23.22 -26.98 23.14
C ALA A 68 -23.94 -26.92 21.77
N VAL A 69 -24.54 -28.03 21.33
CA VAL A 69 -25.34 -28.10 20.10
C VAL A 69 -26.55 -27.15 20.17
N THR A 70 -27.23 -27.07 21.31
CA THR A 70 -28.35 -26.12 21.50
C THR A 70 -27.87 -24.66 21.43
N SER A 71 -26.70 -24.36 22.00
CA SER A 71 -26.05 -23.04 21.88
C SER A 71 -25.72 -22.70 20.43
N ILE A 72 -25.07 -23.62 19.70
CA ILE A 72 -24.70 -23.45 18.28
C ILE A 72 -25.94 -23.29 17.38
N GLN A 73 -27.03 -24.03 17.62
CA GLN A 73 -28.30 -23.81 16.92
C GLN A 73 -28.89 -22.43 17.22
N GLY A 74 -28.74 -21.94 18.45
CA GLY A 74 -29.07 -20.56 18.85
C GLY A 74 -28.26 -19.51 18.10
N GLU A 75 -26.93 -19.67 18.04
CA GLU A 75 -25.99 -18.84 17.29
C GLU A 75 -26.34 -18.80 15.79
N LEU A 76 -26.49 -19.97 15.17
CA LEU A 76 -26.86 -20.11 13.75
C LEU A 76 -28.21 -19.45 13.45
N THR A 77 -29.16 -19.53 14.38
CA THR A 77 -30.46 -18.84 14.28
C THR A 77 -30.34 -17.31 14.40
N LYS A 78 -29.41 -16.79 15.22
CA LYS A 78 -29.08 -15.35 15.26
C LYS A 78 -28.45 -14.92 13.92
N LEU A 79 -27.46 -15.68 13.43
CA LEU A 79 -26.74 -15.41 12.19
C LEU A 79 -27.67 -15.40 10.96
N THR A 80 -28.59 -16.36 10.86
CA THR A 80 -29.61 -16.40 9.80
C THR A 80 -30.53 -15.17 9.81
N LYS A 81 -30.89 -14.66 11.01
CA LYS A 81 -31.68 -13.42 11.17
C LYS A 81 -30.86 -12.18 10.82
N ALA A 82 -29.57 -12.15 11.15
CA ALA A 82 -28.66 -11.08 10.72
C ALA A 82 -28.51 -11.07 9.19
N HIS A 83 -28.21 -12.21 8.57
CA HIS A 83 -28.03 -12.35 7.12
C HIS A 83 -29.28 -11.94 6.33
N THR A 84 -30.46 -12.37 6.76
CA THR A 84 -31.74 -11.93 6.15
C THR A 84 -32.02 -10.43 6.35
N THR A 85 -31.61 -9.84 7.48
CA THR A 85 -31.71 -8.38 7.71
C THR A 85 -30.75 -7.60 6.81
N THR A 86 -29.51 -8.08 6.64
CA THR A 86 -28.51 -7.52 5.72
C THR A 86 -28.98 -7.62 4.27
N SER A 87 -29.45 -8.78 3.82
CA SER A 87 -30.00 -8.98 2.47
C SER A 87 -31.19 -8.04 2.18
N ASN A 88 -32.11 -7.88 3.13
CA ASN A 88 -33.20 -6.90 3.02
C ASN A 88 -32.72 -5.45 2.96
N THR A 89 -31.55 -5.14 3.53
CA THR A 89 -30.94 -3.80 3.49
C THR A 89 -30.21 -3.56 2.17
N VAL A 90 -29.46 -4.56 1.67
CA VAL A 90 -28.83 -4.55 0.35
C VAL A 90 -29.87 -4.39 -0.75
N ASN A 91 -30.99 -5.13 -0.70
CA ASN A 91 -32.08 -4.97 -1.66
C ASN A 91 -32.68 -3.55 -1.67
N LYS A 92 -32.87 -2.93 -0.50
CA LYS A 92 -33.29 -1.52 -0.39
C LYS A 92 -32.24 -0.54 -0.93
N MET A 93 -30.95 -0.87 -0.82
CA MET A 93 -29.86 -0.05 -1.37
C MET A 93 -29.78 -0.18 -2.90
N LEU A 94 -29.86 -1.38 -3.45
CA LEU A 94 -29.95 -1.64 -4.89
C LEU A 94 -31.15 -0.91 -5.52
N GLU A 95 -32.30 -0.90 -4.84
CA GLU A 95 -33.49 -0.20 -5.31
C GLU A 95 -33.35 1.34 -5.28
N LYS A 96 -32.60 1.89 -4.31
CA LYS A 96 -32.18 3.30 -4.35
C LYS A 96 -31.21 3.58 -5.49
N VAL A 97 -30.24 2.69 -5.74
CA VAL A 97 -29.27 2.82 -6.84
C VAL A 97 -29.96 2.78 -8.20
N ARG A 98 -30.97 1.92 -8.41
CA ARG A 98 -31.80 1.93 -9.63
C ARG A 98 -32.49 3.27 -9.84
N LYS A 99 -33.09 3.86 -8.79
CA LYS A 99 -33.77 5.16 -8.87
C LYS A 99 -32.81 6.32 -9.12
N VAL A 100 -31.62 6.29 -8.53
CA VAL A 100 -30.54 7.26 -8.86
C VAL A 100 -30.09 7.09 -10.32
N SER A 101 -29.92 5.86 -10.81
CA SER A 101 -29.53 5.58 -12.21
C SER A 101 -30.56 6.11 -13.23
N VAL A 102 -31.87 5.97 -12.94
CA VAL A 102 -32.93 6.59 -13.76
C VAL A 102 -32.80 8.12 -13.78
N ASN A 103 -32.66 8.76 -12.61
CA ASN A 103 -32.48 10.21 -12.53
C ASN A 103 -31.22 10.69 -13.28
N VAL A 104 -30.11 9.94 -13.19
CA VAL A 104 -28.87 10.24 -13.93
C VAL A 104 -29.07 10.12 -15.45
N LYS A 105 -29.84 9.13 -15.94
CA LYS A 105 -30.21 9.05 -17.37
C LYS A 105 -31.05 10.27 -17.81
N THR A 106 -32.01 10.72 -17.00
CA THR A 106 -32.82 11.91 -17.30
C THR A 106 -31.98 13.19 -17.31
N VAL A 107 -31.10 13.38 -16.32
CA VAL A 107 -30.17 14.53 -16.28
C VAL A 107 -29.22 14.50 -17.47
N ARG A 108 -28.71 13.33 -17.86
CA ARG A 108 -27.86 13.16 -19.03
C ARG A 108 -28.58 13.54 -20.33
N GLN A 109 -29.82 13.09 -20.56
CA GLN A 109 -30.60 13.50 -21.73
C GLN A 109 -30.84 15.02 -21.78
N ASN A 110 -31.05 15.66 -20.63
CA ASN A 110 -31.22 17.12 -20.58
C ASN A 110 -29.91 17.87 -20.87
N LEU A 111 -28.76 17.37 -20.40
CA LEU A 111 -27.44 17.90 -20.75
C LEU A 111 -27.10 17.68 -22.24
N GLU A 112 -27.43 16.53 -22.81
CA GLU A 112 -27.24 16.24 -24.24
C GLU A 112 -28.11 17.16 -25.12
N LYS A 113 -29.35 17.47 -24.68
CA LYS A 113 -30.19 18.51 -25.32
C LYS A 113 -29.59 19.92 -25.22
N GLN A 114 -29.08 20.32 -24.06
CA GLN A 114 -28.41 21.62 -23.90
C GLN A 114 -27.14 21.72 -24.74
N ALA A 115 -26.31 20.68 -24.79
CA ALA A 115 -25.14 20.62 -25.66
C ALA A 115 -25.51 20.72 -27.15
N GLY A 116 -26.64 20.12 -27.56
CA GLY A 116 -27.19 20.29 -28.91
C GLY A 116 -27.68 21.71 -29.22
N GLN A 117 -28.24 22.41 -28.22
CA GLN A 117 -28.63 23.82 -28.36
C GLN A 117 -27.41 24.76 -28.42
N ILE A 118 -26.40 24.53 -27.58
CA ILE A 118 -25.14 25.27 -27.59
C ILE A 118 -24.44 25.12 -28.94
N LYS A 119 -24.31 23.90 -29.48
CA LYS A 119 -23.73 23.68 -30.83
C LYS A 119 -24.51 24.37 -31.95
N LYS A 120 -25.83 24.56 -31.81
CA LYS A 120 -26.62 25.35 -32.78
C LYS A 120 -26.36 26.86 -32.65
N LEU A 121 -26.15 27.37 -31.43
CA LEU A 121 -25.75 28.76 -31.20
C LEU A 121 -24.34 29.02 -31.74
N GLU A 122 -23.36 28.15 -31.42
CA GLU A 122 -21.99 28.22 -31.95
C GLU A 122 -21.95 28.16 -33.48
N ALA A 123 -22.79 27.32 -34.10
CA ALA A 123 -22.91 27.26 -35.56
C ALA A 123 -23.53 28.53 -36.17
N ASN A 124 -24.59 29.08 -35.56
CA ASN A 124 -25.16 30.36 -35.97
C ASN A 124 -24.16 31.52 -35.81
N GLU A 125 -23.41 31.57 -34.71
CA GLU A 125 -22.37 32.57 -34.47
C GLU A 125 -21.27 32.48 -35.54
N ALA A 126 -20.79 31.27 -35.84
CA ALA A 126 -19.82 31.05 -36.91
C ALA A 126 -20.34 31.42 -38.31
N GLU A 127 -21.64 31.25 -38.57
CA GLU A 127 -22.26 31.69 -39.84
C GLU A 127 -22.44 33.21 -39.90
N LEU A 128 -22.87 33.85 -38.81
CA LEU A 128 -22.97 35.30 -38.69
C LEU A 128 -21.60 35.97 -38.87
N LEU A 129 -20.55 35.45 -38.23
CA LEU A 129 -19.17 35.91 -38.40
C LEU A 129 -18.65 35.71 -39.83
N LYS A 130 -19.05 34.62 -40.52
CA LYS A 130 -18.72 34.41 -41.94
C LYS A 130 -19.38 35.42 -42.88
N ARG A 131 -20.59 35.90 -42.57
CA ARG A 131 -21.37 36.81 -43.45
C ARG A 131 -20.83 38.25 -43.50
N ARG A 132 -19.88 38.63 -42.64
CA ARG A 132 -19.04 39.86 -42.65
C ARG A 132 -19.72 41.25 -42.76
N ASN A 133 -21.04 41.33 -42.89
CA ASN A 133 -21.78 42.59 -43.02
C ASN A 133 -22.53 42.92 -41.72
N PHE A 134 -21.88 43.67 -40.82
CA PHE A 134 -22.54 44.30 -39.67
C PHE A 134 -22.33 45.82 -39.68
N LYS A 135 -23.40 46.57 -40.00
CA LYS A 135 -23.43 48.02 -39.84
C LYS A 135 -23.97 48.35 -38.45
N VAL A 136 -23.08 48.55 -37.49
CA VAL A 136 -23.44 48.86 -36.10
C VAL A 136 -24.01 50.29 -36.01
N MET A 137 -25.31 50.41 -35.79
CA MET A 137 -25.98 51.67 -35.45
C MET A 137 -25.91 51.86 -33.94
N ILE A 138 -25.02 52.73 -33.46
CA ILE A 138 -24.99 53.15 -32.06
C ILE A 138 -25.93 54.36 -31.91
N TYR A 139 -27.04 54.18 -31.21
CA TYR A 139 -27.83 55.32 -30.72
C TYR A 139 -27.14 55.91 -29.48
N GLN A 140 -26.92 57.22 -29.50
CA GLN A 140 -26.19 57.95 -28.48
C GLN A 140 -27.16 58.91 -27.75
N ASP A 141 -27.78 58.43 -26.68
CA ASP A 141 -28.55 59.29 -25.76
C ASP A 141 -27.61 60.10 -24.86
N GLU A 142 -27.91 61.38 -24.68
CA GLU A 142 -27.04 62.30 -23.93
C GLU A 142 -27.23 62.20 -22.41
N VAL A 143 -26.34 61.47 -21.73
CA VAL A 143 -26.17 61.55 -20.27
C VAL A 143 -24.75 62.01 -19.93
N LYS A 144 -24.64 63.11 -19.19
CA LYS A 144 -23.40 63.87 -19.00
C LYS A 144 -22.33 63.12 -18.20
N LEU A 145 -21.15 62.97 -18.79
CA LEU A 145 -19.91 62.60 -18.09
C LEU A 145 -19.26 63.83 -17.42
N PRO A 146 -18.87 63.76 -16.14
CA PRO A 146 -17.94 64.71 -15.54
C PRO A 146 -16.52 64.45 -16.07
N SER A 147 -15.84 65.49 -16.56
CA SER A 147 -14.52 65.35 -17.18
C SER A 147 -13.38 65.86 -16.29
N LYS A 148 -12.38 65.00 -16.05
CA LYS A 148 -10.94 65.30 -16.21
C LYS A 148 -10.06 64.08 -15.91
N LEU A 149 -9.09 63.86 -16.80
CA LEU A 149 -7.99 62.89 -16.67
C LEU A 149 -6.67 63.65 -16.53
N SER A 150 -5.80 63.25 -15.60
CA SER A 150 -4.36 63.50 -15.71
C SER A 150 -3.56 62.59 -14.77
N ILE A 151 -2.55 61.93 -15.34
CA ILE A 151 -1.63 60.97 -14.70
C ILE A 151 -0.58 61.69 -13.84
N SER A 152 -0.16 61.12 -12.70
CA SER A 152 1.27 61.03 -12.33
C SER A 152 1.57 60.16 -11.08
N LYS A 153 2.87 59.82 -10.99
CA LYS A 153 3.62 58.98 -10.03
C LYS A 153 3.27 59.16 -8.55
N SER A 154 3.60 58.13 -7.76
CA SER A 154 4.13 58.30 -6.39
C SER A 154 5.31 57.37 -6.14
N LEU A 155 6.36 57.87 -5.48
CA LEU A 155 7.62 57.16 -5.24
C LEU A 155 8.21 57.68 -3.90
N LYS A 156 8.45 56.76 -2.96
CA LYS A 156 9.20 56.90 -1.67
C LYS A 156 8.62 57.77 -0.53
N GLU A 157 8.68 57.15 0.65
CA GLU A 157 9.26 57.62 1.94
C GLU A 157 9.06 59.09 2.36
N GLY A 158 8.41 59.28 3.51
CA GLY A 158 8.12 60.60 4.08
C GLY A 158 9.16 61.16 5.04
N GLU A 159 8.77 62.24 5.73
CA GLU A 159 9.26 62.61 7.06
C GLU A 159 8.22 63.43 7.85
N LYS A 160 8.22 63.21 9.17
CA LYS A 160 7.96 64.13 10.30
C LYS A 160 6.59 64.84 10.53
N LEU A 161 6.07 64.49 11.72
CA LEU A 161 5.52 65.34 12.82
C LEU A 161 4.08 65.90 12.79
N GLU A 162 3.39 65.60 13.92
CA GLU A 162 2.40 66.41 14.68
C GLU A 162 1.04 66.78 14.00
N LYS A 163 -0.12 66.78 14.71
CA LYS A 163 -0.41 66.56 16.15
C LYS A 163 -1.86 66.10 16.40
N GLU A 164 -2.17 65.89 17.70
CA GLU A 164 -3.48 65.92 18.41
C GLU A 164 -4.78 66.25 17.61
N GLY A 165 -5.94 65.63 17.86
CA GLY A 165 -6.35 64.64 18.87
C GLY A 165 -7.86 64.30 18.77
N GLU A 166 -8.39 63.58 19.78
CA GLU A 166 -9.80 63.46 20.30
C GLU A 166 -11.03 63.72 19.37
N GLY A 167 -12.16 62.98 19.43
CA GLY A 167 -12.61 61.87 20.29
C GLY A 167 -14.15 61.76 20.28
N GLU A 168 -14.72 60.58 20.61
CA GLU A 168 -16.14 60.37 21.04
C GLU A 168 -17.28 60.78 20.04
N GLU A 169 -18.57 60.40 20.13
CA GLU A 169 -19.29 59.28 20.78
C GLU A 169 -20.52 58.85 19.92
N ALA A 170 -21.42 58.00 20.42
CA ALA A 170 -22.72 57.62 19.81
C ALA A 170 -23.89 58.17 20.69
N PRO A 171 -25.15 57.65 20.78
CA PRO A 171 -25.96 56.69 19.98
C PRO A 171 -27.44 57.16 19.76
N VAL A 172 -28.43 56.22 19.68
CA VAL A 172 -29.93 56.38 19.71
C VAL A 172 -30.59 56.85 18.39
N GLY A 173 -31.81 56.43 17.97
CA GLY A 173 -32.74 55.34 18.42
C GLY A 173 -34.24 55.64 18.12
N GLU A 174 -35.09 54.60 17.98
CA GLU A 174 -36.60 54.62 18.01
C GLU A 174 -37.37 55.37 16.87
N ASP A 175 -38.63 55.08 16.45
CA ASP A 175 -39.53 53.89 16.55
C ASP A 175 -40.63 53.85 15.42
N HIS A 176 -41.68 53.02 15.52
CA HIS A 176 -42.70 52.64 14.48
C HIS A 176 -44.10 53.33 14.50
N ALA A 177 -44.74 53.47 13.31
CA ALA A 177 -46.20 53.32 12.95
C ALA A 177 -46.35 53.49 11.41
N GLU A 178 -47.15 52.80 10.56
CA GLU A 178 -48.53 52.24 10.54
C GLU A 178 -49.67 53.22 10.14
N GLU A 179 -50.27 53.01 8.94
CA GLU A 179 -51.74 52.87 8.68
C GLU A 179 -52.05 52.52 7.19
N ASP A 180 -53.31 52.15 6.88
CA ASP A 180 -53.77 51.37 5.69
C ASP A 180 -54.99 52.01 4.98
N HIS A 181 -55.21 51.85 3.65
CA HIS A 181 -56.53 52.08 2.95
C HIS A 181 -56.49 51.63 1.44
N ILE A 182 -57.23 50.65 0.87
CA ILE A 182 -58.70 50.40 0.73
C ILE A 182 -59.36 51.35 -0.31
N GLN A 183 -60.01 50.94 -1.44
CA GLN A 183 -60.38 49.62 -2.03
C GLN A 183 -60.90 49.73 -3.53
N LEU A 184 -61.00 48.59 -4.28
CA LEU A 184 -61.91 48.31 -5.45
C LEU A 184 -61.68 49.07 -6.82
N SER A 185 -62.17 48.69 -8.02
CA SER A 185 -62.79 47.47 -8.68
C SER A 185 -62.97 47.68 -10.23
N SER A 186 -63.35 46.63 -11.01
CA SER A 186 -63.80 46.61 -12.44
C SER A 186 -62.71 46.82 -13.52
N ASP A 187 -62.32 45.84 -14.36
CA ASP A 187 -62.98 45.09 -15.48
C ASP A 187 -63.10 45.86 -16.81
N GLU A 188 -62.22 45.60 -17.79
CA GLU A 188 -62.50 44.84 -19.04
C GLU A 188 -61.25 44.61 -19.93
N GLU A 189 -61.40 43.88 -21.04
CA GLU A 189 -60.36 43.16 -21.80
C GLU A 189 -59.31 44.01 -22.57
N VAL A 190 -58.05 43.55 -22.59
CA VAL A 190 -57.35 42.94 -23.77
C VAL A 190 -55.87 42.75 -23.42
N GLU A 191 -55.40 41.50 -23.33
CA GLU A 191 -53.98 41.20 -23.12
C GLU A 191 -53.20 41.17 -24.45
N ILE A 192 -52.24 42.08 -24.60
CA ILE A 192 -51.12 41.96 -25.53
C ILE A 192 -49.84 41.97 -24.69
N GLU A 193 -49.11 40.85 -24.65
CA GLU A 193 -47.87 40.70 -23.86
C GLU A 193 -46.71 41.52 -24.46
N GLU A 194 -46.61 42.81 -24.11
CA GLU A 194 -45.40 43.60 -24.39
C GLU A 194 -44.32 43.30 -23.33
N ILE A 195 -43.29 42.55 -23.74
CA ILE A 195 -42.23 42.06 -22.83
C ILE A 195 -41.22 43.18 -22.54
N ILE A 196 -41.47 43.96 -21.49
CA ILE A 196 -40.54 44.97 -20.98
C ILE A 196 -39.31 44.27 -20.35
N GLU A 197 -38.11 44.53 -20.90
CA GLU A 197 -36.84 43.99 -20.40
C GLU A 197 -36.39 44.67 -19.10
N GLU A 198 -36.89 44.19 -17.96
CA GLU A 198 -36.44 44.65 -16.65
C GLU A 198 -34.94 44.40 -16.41
N SER A 199 -34.24 45.43 -15.91
CA SER A 199 -32.79 45.40 -15.72
C SER A 199 -32.33 44.25 -14.82
N ARG A 200 -31.17 43.66 -15.17
CA ARG A 200 -30.55 42.54 -14.45
C ARG A 200 -30.33 42.81 -12.96
N ALA A 201 -30.15 44.08 -12.57
CA ALA A 201 -30.05 44.50 -11.17
C ALA A 201 -31.38 44.34 -10.40
N GLU A 202 -32.52 44.67 -11.03
CA GLU A 202 -33.85 44.56 -10.41
C GLU A 202 -34.33 43.13 -10.34
N ARG A 203 -34.05 42.30 -11.37
CA ARG A 203 -34.29 40.86 -11.33
C ARG A 203 -33.52 40.21 -10.17
N ILE A 204 -32.33 40.70 -9.83
CA ILE A 204 -31.57 40.26 -8.63
C ILE A 204 -32.20 40.81 -7.35
N LYS A 205 -32.62 42.09 -7.30
CA LYS A 205 -33.30 42.69 -6.13
C LYS A 205 -34.61 41.95 -5.77
N ARG A 206 -35.48 41.69 -6.76
CA ARG A 206 -36.72 40.91 -6.56
C ARG A 206 -36.45 39.44 -6.27
N SER A 207 -35.43 38.82 -6.85
CA SER A 207 -34.98 37.47 -6.47
C SER A 207 -34.52 37.40 -5.01
N GLY A 208 -33.80 38.42 -4.53
CA GLY A 208 -33.42 38.59 -3.13
C GLY A 208 -34.62 38.74 -2.21
N MET A 209 -35.49 39.71 -2.49
CA MET A 209 -36.70 39.96 -1.69
C MET A 209 -37.60 38.73 -1.61
N LYS A 210 -37.90 38.09 -2.76
CA LYS A 210 -38.76 36.91 -2.83
C LYS A 210 -38.20 35.71 -2.06
N ARG A 211 -36.87 35.55 -1.99
CA ARG A 211 -36.23 34.54 -1.12
C ARG A 211 -36.34 34.88 0.37
N VAL A 212 -36.24 36.15 0.75
CA VAL A 212 -36.44 36.59 2.14
C VAL A 212 -37.90 36.39 2.57
N ASP A 213 -38.84 36.71 1.68
CA ASP A 213 -40.27 36.52 1.96
C ASP A 213 -40.68 35.04 1.93
N ASP A 214 -40.12 34.20 1.04
CA ASP A 214 -40.30 32.75 1.10
C ASP A 214 -39.70 32.15 2.39
N PHE A 215 -38.60 32.71 2.91
CA PHE A 215 -38.08 32.36 4.25
C PHE A 215 -39.04 32.79 5.37
N LYS A 216 -39.52 34.03 5.39
CA LYS A 216 -40.55 34.49 6.36
C LYS A 216 -41.82 33.63 6.27
N LYS A 217 -42.23 33.25 5.05
CA LYS A 217 -43.40 32.41 4.75
C LYS A 217 -43.16 30.92 5.01
N ALA A 218 -41.91 30.49 5.22
CA ALA A 218 -41.56 29.18 5.76
C ALA A 218 -41.55 29.17 7.30
N PHE A 219 -41.08 30.25 7.94
CA PHE A 219 -41.01 30.42 9.40
C PHE A 219 -42.27 31.05 10.04
N SER A 220 -43.31 31.34 9.26
CA SER A 220 -44.60 31.84 9.76
C SER A 220 -45.13 31.00 10.93
N LYS A 221 -45.59 31.68 12.00
CA LYS A 221 -46.20 31.07 13.21
C LYS A 221 -47.23 30.00 12.85
N GLU A 222 -48.04 30.22 11.82
CA GLU A 222 -49.11 29.32 11.39
C GLU A 222 -48.57 27.99 10.82
N LYS A 223 -47.50 28.02 10.01
CA LYS A 223 -46.83 26.80 9.51
C LYS A 223 -46.05 26.10 10.62
N MET A 224 -45.46 26.87 11.54
CA MET A 224 -44.74 26.32 12.69
C MET A 224 -45.70 25.58 13.64
N GLU A 225 -46.86 26.16 13.95
CA GLU A 225 -47.94 25.48 14.68
C GLU A 225 -48.48 24.28 13.90
N LYS A 226 -48.85 24.40 12.60
CA LYS A 226 -49.31 23.24 11.80
C LYS A 226 -48.29 22.10 11.76
N THR A 227 -46.99 22.39 11.83
CA THR A 227 -45.92 21.38 11.93
C THR A 227 -45.85 20.77 13.32
N LYS A 228 -45.88 21.59 14.38
CA LYS A 228 -45.91 21.18 15.79
C LYS A 228 -47.14 20.32 16.12
N LEU A 229 -48.30 20.66 15.55
CA LEU A 229 -49.55 19.93 15.67
C LEU A 229 -49.48 18.58 14.93
N LYS A 230 -48.92 18.54 13.71
CA LYS A 230 -48.63 17.26 13.01
C LYS A 230 -47.62 16.39 13.77
N THR A 231 -46.61 16.96 14.41
CA THR A 231 -45.64 16.21 15.23
C THR A 231 -46.31 15.67 16.50
N LYS A 232 -47.19 16.44 17.16
CA LYS A 232 -48.01 15.97 18.29
C LYS A 232 -48.96 14.85 17.87
N GLU A 233 -49.67 15.03 16.76
CA GLU A 233 -50.61 14.04 16.21
C GLU A 233 -49.91 12.75 15.76
N ASN A 234 -48.72 12.85 15.16
CA ASN A 234 -47.88 11.69 14.84
C ASN A 234 -47.35 11.00 16.11
N LEU A 235 -47.00 11.75 17.16
CA LEU A 235 -46.56 11.19 18.44
C LEU A 235 -47.72 10.47 19.16
N GLU A 236 -48.94 11.00 19.09
CA GLU A 236 -50.15 10.32 19.59
C GLU A 236 -50.52 9.11 18.74
N LYS A 237 -50.52 9.19 17.41
CA LYS A 237 -50.71 8.04 16.52
C LYS A 237 -49.65 6.96 16.74
N THR A 238 -48.43 7.35 17.09
CA THR A 238 -47.36 6.42 17.50
C THR A 238 -47.69 5.79 18.85
N LYS A 239 -47.97 6.58 19.90
CA LYS A 239 -48.37 6.06 21.23
C LYS A 239 -49.58 5.14 21.15
N LEU A 240 -50.57 5.46 20.32
CA LEU A 240 -51.81 4.70 20.17
C LEU A 240 -51.55 3.39 19.42
N LYS A 241 -50.71 3.40 18.37
CA LYS A 241 -50.19 2.15 17.77
C LYS A 241 -49.31 1.34 18.72
N THR A 242 -48.52 1.97 19.58
CA THR A 242 -47.75 1.27 20.62
C THR A 242 -48.69 0.60 21.62
N LYS A 243 -49.75 1.28 22.08
CA LYS A 243 -50.78 0.71 22.97
C LYS A 243 -51.54 -0.43 22.29
N GLU A 244 -51.99 -0.23 21.05
CA GLU A 244 -52.71 -1.24 20.27
C GLU A 244 -51.83 -2.48 19.98
N ASN A 245 -50.54 -2.28 19.69
CA ASN A 245 -49.57 -3.38 19.58
C ASN A 245 -49.33 -4.06 20.94
N LEU A 246 -49.34 -3.33 22.05
CA LEU A 246 -49.20 -3.89 23.40
C LEU A 246 -50.42 -4.74 23.77
N GLU A 247 -51.64 -4.30 23.40
CA GLU A 247 -52.89 -5.05 23.57
C GLU A 247 -52.94 -6.28 22.63
N LYS A 248 -52.50 -6.14 21.36
CA LYS A 248 -52.34 -7.29 20.45
C LYS A 248 -51.28 -8.28 20.95
N THR A 249 -50.21 -7.80 21.60
CA THR A 249 -49.20 -8.65 22.23
C THR A 249 -49.77 -9.36 23.46
N ARG A 250 -50.45 -8.62 24.35
CA ARG A 250 -51.16 -9.16 25.52
C ARG A 250 -52.15 -10.26 25.13
N HIS A 251 -53.00 -10.01 24.14
CA HIS A 251 -54.02 -10.98 23.73
C HIS A 251 -53.43 -12.18 22.95
N ASN A 252 -52.28 -12.03 22.28
CA ASN A 252 -51.52 -13.17 21.75
C ASN A 252 -50.84 -13.99 22.85
N LEU A 253 -50.31 -13.34 23.88
CA LEU A 253 -49.76 -14.00 25.08
C LEU A 253 -50.85 -14.77 25.82
N GLU A 254 -52.01 -14.16 26.01
CA GLU A 254 -53.21 -14.76 26.62
C GLU A 254 -53.70 -15.98 25.82
N LYS A 255 -53.80 -15.89 24.48
CA LYS A 255 -54.12 -17.03 23.61
C LYS A 255 -53.04 -18.12 23.59
N ARG A 256 -51.75 -17.77 23.75
CA ARG A 256 -50.66 -18.76 23.87
C ARG A 256 -50.65 -19.44 25.24
N MET A 257 -50.86 -18.70 26.33
CA MET A 257 -50.93 -19.24 27.69
C MET A 257 -52.15 -20.15 27.88
N ASN A 258 -53.31 -19.79 27.33
CA ASN A 258 -54.49 -20.67 27.35
C ASN A 258 -54.31 -21.94 26.51
N LYS A 259 -53.40 -21.95 25.52
CA LYS A 259 -52.96 -23.18 24.82
C LYS A 259 -51.89 -24.00 25.56
N LEU A 260 -51.21 -23.40 26.54
CA LEU A 260 -50.19 -24.06 27.38
C LEU A 260 -50.78 -24.67 28.66
N GLY A 261 -51.98 -24.26 29.06
CA GLY A 261 -52.62 -24.72 30.30
C GLY A 261 -53.22 -26.13 30.28
N THR A 262 -53.17 -26.86 29.16
CA THR A 262 -53.90 -28.13 28.96
C THR A 262 -53.04 -29.37 28.73
N LYS A 263 -51.70 -29.30 28.91
CA LYS A 263 -50.83 -30.49 28.94
C LYS A 263 -49.86 -30.51 30.14
N ILE A 264 -50.34 -31.17 31.21
CA ILE A 264 -49.61 -32.03 32.15
C ILE A 264 -48.25 -31.50 32.70
N VAL A 265 -48.30 -30.76 33.82
CA VAL A 265 -47.19 -30.60 34.80
C VAL A 265 -47.78 -30.54 36.22
N THR A 266 -47.00 -30.91 37.24
CA THR A 266 -47.43 -31.22 38.62
C THR A 266 -47.94 -30.03 39.48
N ASN A 267 -48.66 -30.37 40.56
CA ASN A 267 -49.41 -29.42 41.41
C ASN A 267 -48.55 -28.34 42.10
N GLU A 268 -47.34 -28.63 42.57
CA GLU A 268 -46.52 -27.62 43.27
C GLU A 268 -46.13 -26.41 42.39
N ARG A 269 -45.83 -26.66 41.10
CA ARG A 269 -45.56 -25.55 40.15
C ARG A 269 -46.81 -24.70 39.93
N ARG A 270 -48.02 -25.26 40.10
CA ARG A 270 -49.30 -24.56 39.95
C ARG A 270 -49.50 -23.48 41.03
N GLU A 271 -49.13 -23.77 42.28
CA GLU A 271 -49.20 -22.82 43.40
C GLU A 271 -48.18 -21.67 43.25
N LYS A 272 -46.92 -21.99 42.89
CA LYS A 272 -45.87 -20.98 42.68
C LYS A 272 -46.21 -20.02 41.53
N ILE A 273 -46.82 -20.51 40.45
CA ILE A 273 -47.31 -19.69 39.32
C ILE A 273 -48.52 -18.82 39.72
N LYS A 274 -49.40 -19.31 40.60
CA LYS A 274 -50.55 -18.55 41.13
C LYS A 274 -50.09 -17.38 42.00
N SER A 275 -49.09 -17.62 42.86
CA SER A 275 -48.47 -16.59 43.72
C SER A 275 -47.80 -15.47 42.93
N SER A 276 -47.01 -15.79 41.89
CA SER A 276 -46.37 -14.76 41.04
C SER A 276 -47.39 -13.97 40.21
N ARG A 277 -48.41 -14.64 39.67
CA ARG A 277 -49.52 -14.01 38.93
C ARG A 277 -50.24 -12.95 39.76
N ASP A 278 -50.57 -13.27 41.01
CA ASP A 278 -51.37 -12.37 41.85
C ASP A 278 -50.53 -11.22 42.45
N LYS A 279 -49.19 -11.38 42.58
CA LYS A 279 -48.27 -10.26 42.84
C LYS A 279 -48.18 -9.31 41.64
N LEU A 280 -47.96 -9.83 40.44
CA LEU A 280 -47.87 -9.02 39.20
C LEU A 280 -49.19 -8.32 38.86
N ARG A 281 -50.34 -8.85 39.32
CA ARG A 281 -51.65 -8.21 39.14
C ARG A 281 -51.87 -7.00 40.05
N LYS A 282 -51.17 -6.89 41.20
CA LYS A 282 -51.27 -5.74 42.11
C LYS A 282 -50.43 -4.54 41.65
N SER A 283 -49.37 -4.73 40.88
CA SER A 283 -48.52 -3.63 40.37
C SER A 283 -49.12 -2.83 39.21
N PHE A 284 -50.39 -3.07 38.83
CA PHE A 284 -51.08 -2.41 37.73
C PHE A 284 -52.49 -1.90 38.10
N THR A 285 -52.75 -1.62 39.39
CA THR A 285 -53.93 -0.85 39.84
C THR A 285 -53.59 0.65 39.96
N PRO A 286 -54.50 1.58 39.65
CA PRO A 286 -54.16 3.02 39.60
C PRO A 286 -53.76 3.65 40.95
N ASP A 287 -54.32 3.15 42.05
CA ASP A 287 -54.26 3.81 43.35
C ASP A 287 -53.15 3.26 44.26
N HIS A 288 -51.89 3.58 43.93
CA HIS A 288 -50.80 3.57 44.91
C HIS A 288 -49.98 4.85 44.82
N THR A 289 -50.06 5.68 45.86
CA THR A 289 -49.44 7.00 45.94
C THR A 289 -48.00 6.95 46.46
N ILE A 290 -47.15 7.82 45.90
CA ILE A 290 -45.91 8.32 46.50
C ILE A 290 -45.88 9.84 46.24
N TYR A 291 -45.61 10.64 47.27
CA TYR A 291 -45.67 12.11 47.22
C TYR A 291 -44.36 12.76 46.74
N ALA A 292 -44.43 14.02 46.29
CA ALA A 292 -43.29 14.78 45.76
C ALA A 292 -43.25 16.26 46.23
N ARG A 293 -42.04 16.83 46.33
CA ARG A 293 -41.68 18.27 46.43
C ARG A 293 -40.34 18.45 45.68
N SER A 294 -40.06 19.39 44.76
CA SER A 294 -40.46 20.80 44.51
C SER A 294 -39.77 21.81 45.44
N LYS A 295 -39.00 22.86 45.05
CA LYS A 295 -38.35 23.40 43.81
C LYS A 295 -37.12 24.26 44.31
N THR A 296 -36.37 25.19 43.67
CA THR A 296 -36.40 25.94 42.38
C THR A 296 -35.03 26.63 42.10
N ALA A 297 -34.69 26.92 40.82
CA ALA A 297 -33.72 27.98 40.38
C ALA A 297 -32.20 27.78 40.76
N VAL A 298 -31.16 28.43 40.17
CA VAL A 298 -30.95 29.22 38.92
C VAL A 298 -29.44 29.39 38.58
N TYR A 299 -29.09 29.51 37.28
CA TYR A 299 -27.88 30.13 36.63
C TYR A 299 -26.43 29.58 36.72
N LYS A 300 -25.75 29.71 35.56
CA LYS A 300 -24.31 30.02 35.24
C LYS A 300 -23.15 29.05 35.56
N VAL A 301 -22.07 29.30 34.79
CA VAL A 301 -20.72 28.70 34.61
C VAL A 301 -19.75 29.91 34.47
N PRO A 302 -18.42 29.91 34.77
CA PRO A 302 -17.40 28.84 35.00
C PRO A 302 -16.68 28.98 36.38
N PRO A 303 -15.47 28.44 36.69
CA PRO A 303 -14.56 27.50 35.99
C PRO A 303 -14.18 26.22 36.79
N PHE A 304 -13.24 25.42 36.25
CA PHE A 304 -12.72 24.16 36.84
C PHE A 304 -11.44 24.37 37.68
N THR A 305 -11.34 23.65 38.81
CA THR A 305 -10.05 23.17 39.40
C THR A 305 -10.27 21.85 40.15
N PHE A 306 -9.25 20.98 40.15
CA PHE A 306 -9.25 19.67 40.83
C PHE A 306 -8.85 19.79 42.31
N HIS A 307 -9.22 18.80 43.14
CA HIS A 307 -8.52 18.41 44.38
C HIS A 307 -8.74 16.90 44.68
N VAL A 308 -7.80 16.26 45.37
CA VAL A 308 -7.72 14.78 45.53
C VAL A 308 -7.71 14.37 47.02
N LYS A 309 -8.44 13.28 47.34
CA LYS A 309 -8.19 12.38 48.50
C LYS A 309 -8.41 10.94 47.98
N LYS A 310 -7.48 9.99 48.02
CA LYS A 310 -6.53 9.56 49.07
C LYS A 310 -7.24 8.90 50.25
N ILE A 311 -7.14 7.57 50.31
CA ILE A 311 -7.55 6.68 51.41
C ILE A 311 -6.30 5.92 51.86
N ARG A 312 -6.20 5.62 53.15
CA ARG A 312 -5.15 4.79 53.76
C ARG A 312 -5.77 4.00 54.94
N GLU A 313 -5.10 2.94 55.37
CA GLU A 313 -5.43 1.99 56.46
C GLU A 313 -6.07 2.65 57.71
N GLY A 314 -6.95 2.01 58.50
CA GLY A 314 -7.47 0.63 58.46
C GLY A 314 -7.34 -0.07 59.82
N GLU A 315 -8.36 -0.79 60.31
CA GLU A 315 -8.25 -1.70 61.47
C GLU A 315 -9.37 -2.77 61.48
N VAL A 316 -9.25 -3.76 62.37
CA VAL A 316 -9.89 -5.10 62.26
C VAL A 316 -10.31 -5.64 63.65
N GLU A 317 -11.40 -6.42 63.71
CA GLU A 317 -11.53 -7.46 64.76
C GLU A 317 -12.18 -8.74 64.18
N VAL A 318 -11.94 -9.89 64.82
CA VAL A 318 -12.10 -11.24 64.24
C VAL A 318 -12.77 -12.21 65.22
N LYS A 319 -13.64 -13.09 64.70
CA LYS A 319 -13.75 -14.48 65.19
C LYS A 319 -14.25 -15.42 64.09
N ALA A 320 -13.78 -16.67 64.14
CA ALA A 320 -13.81 -17.61 63.02
C ALA A 320 -14.55 -18.91 63.38
N THR A 321 -14.90 -19.68 62.33
CA THR A 321 -14.86 -21.16 62.36
C THR A 321 -14.71 -21.72 60.94
N GLU A 322 -13.63 -22.48 60.76
CA GLU A 322 -13.38 -23.59 59.81
C GLU A 322 -13.56 -23.41 58.28
N LEU A 323 -12.86 -24.30 57.56
CA LEU A 323 -12.55 -24.23 56.13
C LEU A 323 -13.28 -25.31 55.35
N VAL A 324 -13.97 -24.91 54.28
CA VAL A 324 -14.17 -25.75 53.08
C VAL A 324 -14.06 -24.85 51.86
N GLU A 325 -12.85 -24.71 51.32
CA GLU A 325 -12.64 -24.12 49.99
C GLU A 325 -11.51 -24.89 49.30
N VAL A 326 -11.86 -25.66 48.27
CA VAL A 326 -10.92 -26.39 47.42
C VAL A 326 -10.73 -25.56 46.17
N GLY A 327 -9.48 -25.15 45.90
CA GLY A 327 -9.13 -24.48 44.65
C GLY A 327 -9.24 -25.43 43.47
N GLY A 328 -9.86 -24.97 42.38
CA GLY A 328 -9.77 -25.61 41.07
C GLY A 328 -8.65 -24.94 40.27
N GLU A 329 -7.48 -25.54 40.26
CA GLU A 329 -6.49 -25.30 39.20
C GLU A 329 -6.91 -26.08 37.95
N GLU A 330 -6.87 -25.45 36.77
CA GLU A 330 -6.65 -26.18 35.52
C GLU A 330 -5.35 -25.65 34.90
N GLY A 331 -4.26 -26.33 35.25
CA GLY A 331 -2.99 -26.23 34.54
C GLY A 331 -3.01 -27.08 33.27
N GLU A 332 -2.03 -26.85 32.40
CA GLU A 332 -1.86 -27.59 31.16
C GLU A 332 -1.49 -29.06 31.42
N ASN A 333 -2.12 -30.01 30.71
CA ASN A 333 -1.33 -31.07 30.08
C ASN A 333 -2.04 -31.84 28.97
N SER A 334 -1.35 -31.98 27.83
CA SER A 334 -1.49 -33.14 26.94
C SER A 334 -0.22 -33.32 26.10
N ASP A 335 0.93 -33.47 26.76
CA ASP A 335 2.10 -34.12 26.13
C ASP A 335 2.27 -35.54 26.71
N LEU A 336 2.74 -36.48 25.89
CA LEU A 336 2.90 -37.89 26.27
C LEU A 336 4.19 -38.51 25.70
N MET A 337 5.23 -38.39 26.53
CA MET A 337 6.31 -39.38 26.72
C MET A 337 7.35 -39.58 25.62
N ARG A 338 8.53 -39.00 25.88
CA ARG A 338 9.79 -39.77 25.89
C ARG A 338 10.59 -39.39 27.15
N GLY A 339 11.00 -40.37 27.95
CA GLY A 339 11.68 -40.15 29.23
C GLY A 339 13.21 -40.03 29.14
N GLU A 340 13.79 -39.43 30.19
CA GLU A 340 14.94 -39.88 31.01
C GLU A 340 15.92 -40.92 30.40
N SER A 341 17.26 -40.86 30.55
CA SER A 341 18.22 -39.92 31.19
C SER A 341 19.67 -40.42 30.83
N PRO A 342 20.83 -39.89 31.34
CA PRO A 342 21.10 -38.72 32.18
C PRO A 342 22.28 -37.82 31.64
N GLU A 343 22.96 -37.09 32.53
CA GLU A 343 24.22 -36.33 32.34
C GLU A 343 25.48 -37.23 32.58
N VAL A 344 26.78 -36.85 32.60
CA VAL A 344 27.48 -35.57 32.89
C VAL A 344 28.93 -35.55 32.31
N HIS A 345 29.48 -34.34 32.03
CA HIS A 345 30.92 -33.96 31.97
C HIS A 345 31.84 -34.60 30.86
N THR A 346 33.00 -34.04 30.43
CA THR A 346 33.85 -32.92 30.92
C THR A 346 34.76 -32.26 29.83
N LEU A 347 35.05 -30.94 29.99
CA LEU A 347 36.32 -30.18 29.74
C LEU A 347 36.97 -29.95 28.33
N LEU A 348 37.59 -28.73 28.21
CA LEU A 348 38.68 -28.22 27.33
C LEU A 348 38.43 -28.11 25.79
N GLU A 349 38.41 -26.93 25.14
CA GLU A 349 39.43 -25.86 25.01
C GLU A 349 40.75 -26.41 24.38
N ILE A 350 41.17 -26.04 23.16
CA ILE A 350 41.86 -24.78 22.79
C ILE A 350 41.88 -24.56 21.24
N THR A 351 42.27 -23.36 20.80
CA THR A 351 42.45 -22.87 19.40
C THR A 351 43.43 -23.64 18.50
N GLU A 352 43.26 -23.51 17.18
CA GLU A 352 44.38 -23.49 16.21
C GLU A 352 44.21 -22.37 15.16
N GLU A 353 45.33 -21.76 14.75
CA GLU A 353 45.43 -20.78 13.66
C GLU A 353 46.79 -20.96 12.95
N SER A 354 46.81 -20.81 11.62
CA SER A 354 47.97 -20.44 10.77
C SER A 354 49.20 -21.39 10.57
N ASP A 355 49.53 -21.57 9.28
CA ASP A 355 50.85 -21.75 8.64
C ASP A 355 51.77 -23.00 8.80
N ALA A 356 51.70 -23.86 7.76
CA ALA A 356 52.74 -24.02 6.70
C ALA A 356 53.96 -25.00 6.82
N VAL A 357 54.52 -25.29 5.62
CA VAL A 357 55.85 -25.85 5.27
C VAL A 357 56.06 -27.39 5.21
N LEU A 358 56.16 -27.89 3.96
CA LEU A 358 57.07 -28.91 3.37
C LEU A 358 57.69 -30.03 4.23
N VAL A 359 57.64 -31.29 3.73
CA VAL A 359 58.75 -31.98 3.02
C VAL A 359 58.32 -33.38 2.51
N ASP A 360 58.93 -33.84 1.41
CA ASP A 360 58.65 -35.07 0.67
C ASP A 360 58.79 -36.41 1.42
N LYS A 361 58.16 -37.48 0.87
CA LYS A 361 58.97 -38.56 0.26
C LYS A 361 58.27 -39.56 -0.70
N SER A 362 58.93 -39.72 -1.85
CA SER A 362 59.15 -40.94 -2.65
C SER A 362 57.96 -41.75 -3.24
N ASP A 363 57.66 -41.45 -4.50
CA ASP A 363 57.99 -42.27 -5.68
C ASP A 363 57.72 -43.79 -5.72
N SER A 364 56.84 -44.21 -6.64
CA SER A 364 57.12 -45.24 -7.69
C SER A 364 56.13 -45.00 -8.85
N GLU A 365 56.55 -44.66 -10.07
CA GLU A 365 56.97 -45.55 -11.17
C GLU A 365 55.88 -46.55 -11.66
N THR A 366 55.60 -46.73 -12.97
CA THR A 366 56.19 -46.11 -14.19
C THR A 366 55.20 -46.03 -15.37
N ASP A 367 55.49 -45.18 -16.35
CA ASP A 367 54.76 -44.94 -17.62
C ASP A 367 54.98 -46.04 -18.69
N ARG A 368 53.99 -46.21 -19.60
CA ARG A 368 54.21 -46.60 -21.02
C ARG A 368 53.00 -46.40 -21.97
N ASP A 369 52.87 -45.18 -22.47
CA ASP A 369 52.73 -44.81 -23.91
C ASP A 369 52.27 -45.90 -24.95
N ARG A 370 51.11 -45.74 -25.63
CA ARG A 370 50.97 -45.55 -27.12
C ARG A 370 49.57 -45.68 -27.78
N ARG A 371 49.04 -44.53 -28.22
CA ARG A 371 48.39 -44.18 -29.51
C ARG A 371 47.57 -45.21 -30.37
N ARG A 372 46.27 -44.89 -30.48
CA ARG A 372 45.40 -44.75 -31.69
C ARG A 372 44.86 -45.97 -32.50
N HIS A 373 43.63 -45.76 -33.00
CA HIS A 373 42.85 -46.53 -34.01
C HIS A 373 42.45 -47.96 -33.58
N ARG A 374 41.16 -48.33 -33.50
CA ARG A 374 40.10 -48.18 -34.51
C ARG A 374 38.69 -48.32 -33.89
N GLU A 375 37.69 -47.66 -34.49
CA GLU A 375 36.29 -48.15 -34.52
C GLU A 375 36.18 -49.34 -35.52
N PRO A 376 35.18 -50.26 -35.43
CA PRO A 376 33.76 -49.89 -35.34
C PRO A 376 32.81 -50.78 -34.50
N LEU A 377 31.61 -50.22 -34.27
CA LEU A 377 30.29 -50.89 -34.22
C LEU A 377 30.18 -52.31 -33.62
N LEU A 378 29.63 -52.40 -32.40
CA LEU A 378 28.59 -53.38 -32.06
C LEU A 378 27.81 -52.92 -30.81
N ARG A 379 26.47 -53.02 -30.83
CA ARG A 379 25.61 -52.77 -29.66
C ARG A 379 25.45 -54.07 -28.85
N PRO A 380 25.42 -53.97 -27.51
CA PRO A 380 24.54 -54.81 -26.70
C PRO A 380 23.35 -54.04 -26.13
N ALA A 381 22.37 -54.77 -25.62
CA ALA A 381 21.11 -54.22 -25.10
C ALA A 381 21.29 -53.44 -23.78
N ARG A 382 20.34 -52.53 -23.50
CA ARG A 382 20.01 -52.14 -22.13
C ARG A 382 19.37 -53.34 -21.42
N ASP A 383 19.80 -53.63 -20.20
CA ASP A 383 18.82 -53.99 -19.17
C ASP A 383 19.21 -53.41 -17.80
N ARG A 384 18.22 -53.39 -16.91
CA ARG A 384 18.09 -52.50 -15.75
C ARG A 384 18.82 -53.05 -14.52
N ARG A 385 19.59 -52.18 -13.84
CA ARG A 385 19.24 -51.59 -12.52
C ARG A 385 20.44 -50.84 -11.94
N SER A 386 20.20 -49.61 -11.47
CA SER A 386 21.08 -48.88 -10.56
C SER A 386 20.20 -47.96 -9.70
N PRO A 387 20.52 -47.70 -8.42
CA PRO A 387 19.62 -46.92 -7.56
C PRO A 387 19.60 -45.44 -7.96
N GLU A 388 18.42 -44.82 -7.91
CA GLU A 388 18.31 -43.36 -7.96
C GLU A 388 18.80 -42.76 -6.63
N LEU A 389 20.08 -42.40 -6.60
CA LEU A 389 20.52 -41.31 -5.72
C LEU A 389 19.70 -40.07 -6.11
N ALA A 390 18.88 -39.58 -5.18
CA ALA A 390 17.89 -38.53 -5.43
C ALA A 390 18.57 -37.21 -5.86
N ARG A 391 18.74 -37.05 -7.18
CA ARG A 391 19.29 -35.83 -7.76
C ARG A 391 18.27 -34.71 -7.52
N MET A 392 18.67 -33.65 -6.82
CA MET A 392 17.81 -32.49 -6.63
C MET A 392 17.27 -32.01 -7.98
N ALA A 393 15.95 -31.79 -8.04
CA ALA A 393 15.30 -31.25 -9.24
C ALA A 393 15.94 -29.91 -9.62
N GLN A 394 16.08 -29.67 -10.91
CA GLN A 394 16.54 -28.41 -11.50
C GLN A 394 15.71 -27.23 -10.97
N TRP A 395 14.39 -27.44 -10.78
CA TRP A 395 13.50 -26.49 -10.14
C TRP A 395 13.95 -26.03 -8.74
N ASN A 396 14.43 -26.97 -7.90
CA ASN A 396 14.87 -26.65 -6.54
C ASN A 396 16.20 -25.86 -6.55
N GLN A 397 17.05 -26.07 -7.56
CA GLN A 397 18.27 -25.28 -7.75
C GLN A 397 17.95 -23.87 -8.24
N LEU A 398 16.96 -23.72 -9.12
CA LEU A 398 16.49 -22.42 -9.61
C LEU A 398 15.88 -21.56 -8.48
N GLN A 399 15.11 -22.18 -7.58
CA GLN A 399 14.52 -21.51 -6.41
C GLN A 399 15.56 -20.98 -5.40
N GLN A 400 16.83 -21.40 -5.50
CA GLN A 400 17.95 -20.95 -4.65
C GLN A 400 18.77 -19.82 -5.28
N LEU A 401 18.44 -19.36 -6.50
CA LEU A 401 19.13 -18.24 -7.15
C LEU A 401 18.67 -16.87 -6.63
N ASP A 402 19.51 -15.84 -6.83
CA ASP A 402 19.15 -14.45 -6.52
C ASP A 402 17.85 -14.00 -7.19
N THR A 403 17.17 -13.05 -6.56
CA THR A 403 15.95 -12.39 -7.08
C THR A 403 16.05 -11.94 -8.54
N ARG A 404 17.21 -11.43 -8.97
CA ARG A 404 17.50 -11.04 -10.37
C ARG A 404 17.38 -12.19 -11.38
N TYR A 405 17.64 -13.43 -10.97
CA TYR A 405 17.47 -14.63 -11.81
C TYR A 405 16.07 -15.22 -11.64
N LEU A 406 15.46 -15.12 -10.45
CA LEU A 406 14.06 -15.48 -10.22
C LEU A 406 13.10 -14.59 -11.03
N GLU A 407 13.37 -13.29 -11.19
CA GLU A 407 12.61 -12.41 -12.07
C GLU A 407 12.73 -12.82 -13.55
N GLN A 408 13.91 -13.28 -13.99
CA GLN A 408 14.10 -13.80 -15.34
C GLN A 408 13.38 -15.15 -15.52
N LEU A 409 13.40 -16.01 -14.50
CA LEU A 409 12.64 -17.26 -14.45
C LEU A 409 11.13 -17.00 -14.56
N HIS A 410 10.60 -16.06 -13.77
CA HIS A 410 9.20 -15.63 -13.84
C HIS A 410 8.80 -15.05 -15.21
N GLN A 411 9.75 -14.55 -16.01
CA GLN A 411 9.50 -14.10 -17.39
C GLN A 411 9.49 -15.24 -18.41
N LEU A 412 10.05 -16.42 -18.11
CA LEU A 412 9.94 -17.61 -18.96
C LEU A 412 8.53 -18.22 -18.90
N TYR A 413 7.89 -18.15 -17.74
CA TYR A 413 6.55 -18.69 -17.51
C TYR A 413 5.45 -17.70 -17.89
N SER A 414 4.40 -18.20 -18.54
CA SER A 414 3.26 -17.40 -18.96
C SER A 414 2.01 -18.27 -19.09
N ASP A 415 0.87 -17.69 -19.46
CA ASP A 415 -0.36 -18.43 -19.73
C ASP A 415 -0.18 -19.59 -20.73
N SER A 416 0.87 -19.61 -21.57
CA SER A 416 1.13 -20.74 -22.48
C SER A 416 1.57 -22.03 -21.76
N PHE A 417 2.29 -21.92 -20.64
CA PHE A 417 2.77 -23.03 -19.82
C PHE A 417 2.88 -22.56 -18.36
N PRO A 418 1.89 -22.88 -17.50
CA PRO A 418 1.81 -22.35 -16.13
C PRO A 418 2.97 -22.78 -15.23
N MET A 419 3.46 -21.86 -14.39
CA MET A 419 4.59 -22.11 -13.49
C MET A 419 4.23 -23.12 -12.38
N GLU A 420 2.98 -23.12 -11.95
CA GLU A 420 2.45 -24.07 -10.96
C GLU A 420 2.55 -25.51 -11.47
N LEU A 421 2.35 -25.72 -12.79
CA LEU A 421 2.53 -27.02 -13.42
C LEU A 421 4.01 -27.44 -13.46
N ARG A 422 4.91 -26.51 -13.81
CA ARG A 422 6.36 -26.71 -13.76
C ARG A 422 6.85 -27.11 -12.38
N GLN A 423 6.28 -26.50 -11.33
CA GLN A 423 6.60 -26.75 -9.93
C GLN A 423 6.04 -28.09 -9.43
N PHE A 424 4.72 -28.30 -9.53
CA PHE A 424 4.07 -29.50 -8.97
C PHE A 424 4.49 -30.80 -9.65
N LEU A 425 4.92 -30.74 -10.92
CA LEU A 425 5.42 -31.89 -11.67
C LEU A 425 6.92 -31.81 -11.97
N ALA A 426 7.70 -31.00 -11.23
CA ALA A 426 9.12 -30.76 -11.54
C ALA A 426 9.94 -32.05 -11.79
N PRO A 427 9.92 -33.09 -10.91
CA PRO A 427 10.70 -34.30 -11.15
C PRO A 427 10.22 -35.11 -12.37
N TRP A 428 8.91 -35.11 -12.63
CA TRP A 428 8.35 -35.80 -13.78
C TRP A 428 8.71 -35.08 -15.08
N ILE A 429 8.50 -33.76 -15.15
CA ILE A 429 8.82 -32.93 -16.31
C ILE A 429 10.30 -33.04 -16.67
N GLU A 430 11.20 -32.99 -15.68
CA GLU A 430 12.64 -33.10 -15.90
C GLU A 430 13.10 -34.51 -16.34
N SER A 431 12.26 -35.54 -16.17
CA SER A 431 12.56 -36.92 -16.60
C SER A 431 12.22 -37.22 -18.07
N GLN A 432 11.47 -36.35 -18.76
CA GLN A 432 11.01 -36.61 -20.13
C GLN A 432 11.90 -35.95 -21.20
N ASP A 433 12.11 -36.64 -22.33
CA ASP A 433 12.84 -36.08 -23.47
C ASP A 433 11.94 -35.18 -24.34
N TRP A 434 11.74 -33.96 -23.88
CA TRP A 434 10.95 -32.95 -24.58
C TRP A 434 11.56 -32.52 -25.93
N ALA A 435 12.87 -32.65 -26.12
CA ALA A 435 13.54 -32.33 -27.38
C ALA A 435 13.19 -33.37 -28.46
N TYR A 436 13.21 -34.66 -28.11
CA TYR A 436 12.74 -35.72 -29.00
C TYR A 436 11.23 -35.63 -29.24
N ALA A 437 10.43 -35.32 -28.21
CA ALA A 437 8.99 -35.09 -28.36
C ALA A 437 8.67 -33.92 -29.33
N ALA A 438 9.38 -32.79 -29.21
CA ALA A 438 9.24 -31.63 -30.09
C ALA A 438 9.54 -31.92 -31.58
N SER A 439 10.29 -33.00 -31.85
CA SER A 439 10.64 -33.48 -33.19
C SER A 439 9.69 -34.54 -33.76
N LYS A 440 8.84 -35.17 -32.93
CA LYS A 440 8.13 -36.41 -33.30
C LYS A 440 6.73 -36.49 -32.70
N GLU A 441 5.75 -36.20 -33.53
CA GLU A 441 4.34 -36.05 -33.18
C GLU A 441 3.76 -37.21 -32.35
N SER A 442 3.96 -38.47 -32.76
CA SER A 442 3.45 -39.62 -32.01
C SER A 442 4.07 -39.79 -30.62
N HIS A 443 5.26 -39.24 -30.39
CA HIS A 443 5.86 -39.18 -29.05
C HIS A 443 5.35 -37.96 -28.27
N ALA A 444 5.17 -36.81 -28.91
CA ALA A 444 4.54 -35.64 -28.30
C ALA A 444 3.12 -35.95 -27.78
N THR A 445 2.29 -36.64 -28.56
CA THR A 445 0.94 -37.05 -28.16
C THR A 445 0.96 -37.99 -26.95
N LEU A 446 1.89 -38.95 -26.92
CA LEU A 446 2.07 -39.85 -25.78
C LEU A 446 2.49 -39.10 -24.51
N VAL A 447 3.53 -38.26 -24.58
CA VAL A 447 4.02 -37.48 -23.44
C VAL A 447 2.96 -36.48 -22.96
N PHE A 448 2.16 -35.90 -23.87
CA PHE A 448 1.04 -35.03 -23.52
C PHE A 448 -0.08 -35.75 -22.77
N HIS A 449 -0.48 -36.95 -23.20
CA HIS A 449 -1.47 -37.74 -22.45
C HIS A 449 -0.93 -38.19 -21.08
N ASN A 450 0.36 -38.54 -20.99
CA ASN A 450 0.99 -38.86 -19.71
C ASN A 450 1.01 -37.64 -18.76
N LEU A 451 1.36 -36.45 -19.26
CA LEU A 451 1.30 -35.19 -18.51
C LEU A 451 -0.11 -34.93 -17.94
N LEU A 452 -1.17 -35.19 -18.71
CA LEU A 452 -2.54 -35.04 -18.24
C LEU A 452 -2.91 -36.07 -17.14
N GLY A 453 -2.36 -37.28 -17.19
CA GLY A 453 -2.52 -38.29 -16.15
C GLY A 453 -1.74 -37.98 -14.86
N GLU A 454 -0.55 -37.41 -14.97
CA GLU A 454 0.21 -36.91 -13.82
C GLU A 454 -0.51 -35.75 -13.11
N ILE A 455 -1.16 -34.86 -13.87
CA ILE A 455 -2.02 -33.81 -13.29
C ILE A 455 -3.18 -34.43 -12.48
N ASP A 456 -3.81 -35.51 -12.97
CA ASP A 456 -4.85 -36.23 -12.21
C ASP A 456 -4.28 -36.89 -10.95
N GLN A 457 -3.04 -37.40 -11.00
CA GLN A 457 -2.39 -37.98 -9.82
C GLN A 457 -2.09 -36.91 -8.76
N GLN A 458 -1.52 -35.75 -9.13
CA GLN A 458 -1.29 -34.66 -8.17
C GLN A 458 -2.60 -34.04 -7.67
N TYR A 459 -3.63 -33.92 -8.52
CA TYR A 459 -4.97 -33.52 -8.09
C TYR A 459 -5.52 -34.48 -7.01
N SER A 460 -5.29 -35.78 -7.16
CA SER A 460 -5.70 -36.80 -6.19
C SER A 460 -4.92 -36.71 -4.86
N ARG A 461 -3.65 -36.30 -4.88
CA ARG A 461 -2.87 -36.00 -3.66
C ARG A 461 -3.38 -34.73 -2.97
N PHE A 462 -3.56 -33.64 -3.70
CA PHE A 462 -4.14 -32.40 -3.15
C PHE A 462 -5.60 -32.55 -2.68
N LEU A 463 -6.33 -33.58 -3.15
CA LEU A 463 -7.63 -33.97 -2.62
C LEU A 463 -7.51 -34.59 -1.22
N GLN A 464 -6.51 -35.43 -0.98
CA GLN A 464 -6.20 -36.01 0.35
C GLN A 464 -5.69 -34.94 1.32
N GLU A 465 -4.84 -34.01 0.85
CA GLU A 465 -4.33 -32.87 1.63
C GLU A 465 -5.39 -31.77 1.87
N SER A 466 -6.62 -31.92 1.36
CA SER A 466 -7.72 -30.94 1.43
C SER A 466 -7.44 -29.56 0.80
N ASN A 467 -6.37 -29.41 0.02
CA ASN A 467 -5.94 -28.13 -0.54
C ASN A 467 -6.79 -27.69 -1.75
N VAL A 468 -7.95 -27.09 -1.46
CA VAL A 468 -8.95 -26.62 -2.44
C VAL A 468 -8.36 -25.68 -3.50
N LEU A 469 -7.37 -24.85 -3.13
CA LEU A 469 -6.74 -23.91 -4.06
C LEU A 469 -5.92 -24.64 -5.14
N TYR A 470 -5.07 -25.59 -4.76
CA TYR A 470 -4.27 -26.35 -5.72
C TYR A 470 -5.11 -27.35 -6.52
N GLN A 471 -6.16 -27.94 -5.92
CA GLN A 471 -7.18 -28.71 -6.66
C GLN A 471 -7.82 -27.87 -7.77
N HIS A 472 -8.32 -26.67 -7.46
CA HIS A 472 -8.93 -25.76 -8.43
C HIS A 472 -7.94 -25.35 -9.53
N ASN A 473 -6.71 -25.01 -9.16
CA ASN A 473 -5.70 -24.56 -10.11
C ASN A 473 -5.26 -25.68 -11.05
N LEU A 474 -4.95 -26.89 -10.55
CA LEU A 474 -4.64 -28.04 -11.41
C LEU A 474 -5.80 -28.37 -12.37
N ARG A 475 -7.04 -28.32 -11.90
CA ARG A 475 -8.22 -28.57 -12.75
C ARG A 475 -8.33 -27.54 -13.89
N ARG A 476 -8.13 -26.26 -13.59
CA ARG A 476 -8.11 -25.17 -14.59
C ARG A 476 -6.94 -25.33 -15.57
N ILE A 477 -5.75 -25.67 -15.08
CA ILE A 477 -4.55 -25.92 -15.90
C ILE A 477 -4.81 -27.08 -16.85
N LYS A 478 -5.33 -28.23 -16.37
CA LYS A 478 -5.66 -29.39 -17.19
C LYS A 478 -6.60 -29.03 -18.35
N GLN A 479 -7.69 -28.33 -18.04
CA GLN A 479 -8.66 -27.87 -19.03
C GLN A 479 -8.03 -26.92 -20.05
N PHE A 480 -7.19 -25.99 -19.61
CA PHE A 480 -6.45 -25.09 -20.51
C PHE A 480 -5.53 -25.87 -21.46
N LEU A 481 -4.68 -26.77 -20.94
CA LEU A 481 -3.78 -27.57 -21.77
C LEU A 481 -4.55 -28.39 -22.81
N GLN A 482 -5.63 -29.05 -22.39
CA GLN A 482 -6.51 -29.81 -23.28
C GLN A 482 -7.11 -28.93 -24.38
N SER A 483 -7.63 -27.74 -24.02
CA SER A 483 -8.24 -26.82 -25.00
C SER A 483 -7.27 -26.23 -26.03
N ARG A 484 -5.97 -26.19 -25.72
CA ARG A 484 -4.96 -25.48 -26.53
C ARG A 484 -3.99 -26.40 -27.28
N TYR A 485 -3.68 -27.57 -26.72
CA TYR A 485 -2.59 -28.42 -27.22
C TYR A 485 -3.01 -29.85 -27.57
N LEU A 486 -4.26 -30.26 -27.34
CA LEU A 486 -4.75 -31.59 -27.71
C LEU A 486 -4.65 -31.86 -29.22
N GLU A 487 -4.98 -30.87 -30.05
CA GLU A 487 -4.83 -30.93 -31.51
C GLU A 487 -3.39 -30.66 -31.99
N LYS A 488 -2.49 -30.23 -31.09
CA LYS A 488 -1.10 -29.85 -31.41
C LYS A 488 -0.06 -30.20 -30.32
N PRO A 489 0.14 -31.48 -29.96
CA PRO A 489 1.04 -31.84 -28.85
C PRO A 489 2.51 -31.43 -29.06
N MET A 490 2.95 -31.22 -30.31
CA MET A 490 4.30 -30.72 -30.60
C MET A 490 4.52 -29.25 -30.19
N GLU A 491 3.48 -28.41 -30.12
CA GLU A 491 3.64 -27.01 -29.71
C GLU A 491 4.00 -26.92 -28.21
N ILE A 492 3.28 -27.63 -27.34
CA ILE A 492 3.63 -27.72 -25.92
C ILE A 492 5.00 -28.38 -25.71
N ALA A 493 5.34 -29.45 -26.45
CA ALA A 493 6.64 -30.09 -26.32
C ALA A 493 7.81 -29.13 -26.62
N ARG A 494 7.67 -28.25 -27.63
CA ARG A 494 8.65 -27.18 -27.92
C ARG A 494 8.72 -26.13 -26.82
N ILE A 495 7.58 -25.74 -26.24
CA ILE A 495 7.54 -24.78 -25.14
C ILE A 495 8.27 -25.34 -23.91
N VAL A 496 7.99 -26.58 -23.49
CA VAL A 496 8.63 -27.18 -22.32
C VAL A 496 10.13 -27.42 -22.55
N ALA A 497 10.52 -27.93 -23.73
CA ALA A 497 11.93 -28.08 -24.11
C ALA A 497 12.69 -26.74 -24.05
N ARG A 498 12.07 -25.66 -24.53
CA ARG A 498 12.62 -24.31 -24.48
C ARG A 498 12.76 -23.82 -23.04
N CYS A 499 11.72 -23.95 -22.20
CA CYS A 499 11.77 -23.52 -20.80
C CYS A 499 12.91 -24.21 -20.04
N LEU A 500 13.03 -25.54 -20.13
CA LEU A 500 14.09 -26.32 -19.46
C LEU A 500 15.50 -25.94 -19.94
N TRP A 501 15.66 -25.57 -21.22
CA TRP A 501 16.92 -25.07 -21.77
C TRP A 501 17.24 -23.65 -21.30
N GLU A 502 16.26 -22.74 -21.29
CA GLU A 502 16.43 -21.36 -20.80
C GLU A 502 16.71 -21.34 -19.28
N GLU A 503 16.07 -22.23 -18.51
CA GLU A 503 16.41 -22.54 -17.11
C GLU A 503 17.85 -23.04 -16.94
N SER A 504 18.29 -24.00 -17.76
CA SER A 504 19.66 -24.54 -17.71
C SER A 504 20.69 -23.44 -17.96
N ARG A 505 20.40 -22.55 -18.92
CA ARG A 505 21.20 -21.37 -19.24
C ARG A 505 21.22 -20.34 -18.12
N LEU A 506 20.11 -20.15 -17.39
CA LEU A 506 20.06 -19.28 -16.20
C LEU A 506 20.97 -19.81 -15.09
N LEU A 507 20.88 -21.11 -14.76
CA LEU A 507 21.78 -21.76 -13.77
C LEU A 507 23.26 -21.60 -14.15
N GLN A 508 23.60 -21.86 -15.41
CA GLN A 508 24.97 -21.70 -15.91
C GLN A 508 25.46 -20.23 -15.84
N THR A 509 24.58 -19.27 -16.14
CA THR A 509 24.87 -17.83 -16.06
C THR A 509 25.10 -17.39 -14.61
N ALA A 510 24.28 -17.86 -13.67
CA ALA A 510 24.45 -17.57 -12.24
C ALA A 510 25.74 -18.18 -11.68
N ALA A 511 26.04 -19.44 -12.03
CA ALA A 511 27.29 -20.10 -11.62
C ALA A 511 28.55 -19.38 -12.16
N THR A 512 28.51 -18.88 -13.40
CA THR A 512 29.61 -18.12 -13.98
C THR A 512 29.76 -16.75 -13.32
N ALA A 513 28.66 -16.09 -12.97
CA ALA A 513 28.69 -14.82 -12.24
C ALA A 513 29.25 -14.99 -10.82
N ALA A 514 28.88 -16.06 -10.10
CA ALA A 514 29.40 -16.36 -8.76
C ALA A 514 30.93 -16.58 -8.78
N GLN A 515 31.47 -17.21 -9.82
CA GLN A 515 32.92 -17.41 -9.98
C GLN A 515 33.72 -16.14 -10.33
N GLN A 516 33.05 -15.05 -10.72
CA GLN A 516 33.68 -13.77 -11.09
C GLN A 516 33.35 -12.63 -10.09
N GLY A 517 32.42 -12.85 -9.17
CA GLY A 517 31.74 -11.82 -8.37
C GLY A 517 32.44 -11.33 -7.11
N GLY A 518 33.78 -11.27 -7.06
CA GLY A 518 34.51 -10.93 -5.83
C GLY A 518 34.33 -9.49 -5.30
N GLN A 519 33.86 -8.54 -6.13
CA GLN A 519 33.78 -7.10 -5.77
C GLN A 519 32.54 -6.36 -6.35
N ALA A 520 31.47 -7.05 -6.75
CA ALA A 520 30.31 -6.43 -7.39
C ALA A 520 29.15 -6.12 -6.41
N THR A 521 29.16 -4.94 -5.79
CA THR A 521 28.18 -4.51 -4.78
C THR A 521 26.82 -4.07 -5.37
N HIS A 522 25.92 -5.03 -5.61
CA HIS A 522 24.52 -4.77 -5.99
C HIS A 522 23.51 -5.51 -5.07
N PRO A 523 22.99 -4.85 -4.00
CA PRO A 523 22.11 -5.49 -3.01
C PRO A 523 20.63 -5.45 -3.44
N THR A 524 20.17 -6.46 -4.20
CA THR A 524 18.75 -6.58 -4.62
C THR A 524 18.05 -7.89 -4.23
N ALA A 525 18.71 -8.78 -3.47
CA ALA A 525 18.10 -9.96 -2.86
C ALA A 525 17.97 -9.79 -1.34
N ALA A 526 16.95 -10.39 -0.73
CA ALA A 526 16.64 -10.26 0.70
C ALA A 526 17.46 -11.22 1.58
N VAL A 527 18.78 -11.30 1.35
CA VAL A 527 19.70 -11.90 2.32
C VAL A 527 19.65 -11.04 3.60
N VAL A 528 19.46 -11.68 4.76
CA VAL A 528 19.53 -10.97 6.05
C VAL A 528 20.97 -10.52 6.24
N THR A 529 21.21 -9.20 6.18
CA THR A 529 22.55 -8.63 6.31
C THR A 529 23.13 -8.93 7.68
N GLU A 530 24.46 -9.04 7.77
CA GLU A 530 25.18 -9.31 9.02
C GLU A 530 24.75 -8.35 10.16
N LYS A 531 24.67 -7.05 9.86
CA LYS A 531 24.08 -6.00 10.72
C LYS A 531 22.70 -6.36 11.27
N GLN A 532 21.82 -6.93 10.45
CA GLN A 532 20.48 -7.34 10.87
C GLN A 532 20.48 -8.64 11.67
N GLN A 533 21.47 -9.51 11.51
CA GLN A 533 21.67 -10.69 12.37
C GLN A 533 22.17 -10.26 13.76
N MET A 534 23.16 -9.36 13.82
CA MET A 534 23.62 -8.75 15.07
C MET A 534 22.49 -8.01 15.80
N LEU A 535 21.63 -7.29 15.07
CA LEU A 535 20.50 -6.57 15.66
C LEU A 535 19.45 -7.52 16.25
N GLU A 536 19.12 -8.61 15.54
CA GLU A 536 18.23 -9.67 16.04
C GLU A 536 18.81 -10.31 17.31
N GLN A 537 20.11 -10.66 17.32
CA GLN A 537 20.78 -11.20 18.51
C GLN A 537 20.70 -10.25 19.70
N HIS A 538 21.05 -8.96 19.52
CA HIS A 538 20.98 -8.00 20.62
C HIS A 538 19.54 -7.78 21.15
N LEU A 539 18.51 -7.93 20.32
CA LEU A 539 17.11 -7.89 20.74
C LEU A 539 16.72 -9.13 21.56
N GLN A 540 17.22 -10.30 21.19
CA GLN A 540 17.03 -11.55 21.94
C GLN A 540 17.79 -11.50 23.28
N ASP A 541 19.01 -10.96 23.31
CA ASP A 541 19.79 -10.71 24.53
C ASP A 541 19.06 -9.76 25.50
N VAL A 542 18.48 -8.67 24.97
CA VAL A 542 17.65 -7.73 25.75
C VAL A 542 16.44 -8.46 26.34
N ARG A 543 15.69 -9.22 25.52
CA ARG A 543 14.52 -10.00 25.98
C ARG A 543 14.90 -11.00 27.08
N LYS A 544 16.01 -11.73 26.91
CA LYS A 544 16.50 -12.71 27.90
C LYS A 544 16.88 -12.04 29.23
N ARG A 545 17.57 -10.90 29.19
CA ARG A 545 17.92 -10.13 30.41
C ARG A 545 16.69 -9.60 31.14
N VAL A 546 15.64 -9.19 30.43
CA VAL A 546 14.36 -8.77 31.04
C VAL A 546 13.72 -9.95 31.79
N GLN A 547 13.71 -11.15 31.21
CA GLN A 547 13.18 -12.36 31.83
C GLN A 547 13.99 -12.79 33.07
N ASP A 548 15.32 -12.73 32.98
CA ASP A 548 16.20 -13.05 34.12
C ASP A 548 16.01 -12.06 35.29
N LEU A 549 15.78 -10.79 34.97
CA LEU A 549 15.43 -9.75 35.96
C LEU A 549 14.05 -9.97 36.57
N GLU A 550 13.06 -10.45 35.81
CA GLU A 550 11.73 -10.80 36.33
C GLU A 550 11.82 -11.93 37.37
N GLN A 551 12.57 -12.99 37.05
CA GLN A 551 12.78 -14.10 37.98
C GLN A 551 13.54 -13.65 39.24
N LYS A 552 14.54 -12.78 39.11
CA LYS A 552 15.23 -12.18 40.27
C LYS A 552 14.30 -11.26 41.09
N MET A 553 13.38 -10.55 40.44
CA MET A 553 12.37 -9.73 41.11
C MET A 553 11.44 -10.59 41.97
N LYS A 554 10.99 -11.73 41.45
CA LYS A 554 10.14 -12.68 42.18
C LYS A 554 10.86 -13.32 43.38
N VAL A 555 12.15 -13.66 43.23
CA VAL A 555 12.94 -14.20 44.35
C VAL A 555 13.19 -13.15 45.44
N VAL A 556 13.48 -11.88 45.09
CA VAL A 556 13.66 -10.82 46.10
C VAL A 556 12.35 -10.40 46.76
N GLU A 557 11.21 -10.47 46.08
CA GLU A 557 9.88 -10.29 46.70
C GLU A 557 9.59 -11.40 47.72
N ASN A 558 9.75 -12.67 47.34
CA ASN A 558 9.55 -13.81 48.24
C ASN A 558 10.43 -13.69 49.50
N LEU A 559 11.74 -13.46 49.33
CA LEU A 559 12.68 -13.29 50.44
C LEU A 559 12.32 -12.09 51.34
N GLN A 560 11.69 -11.06 50.78
CA GLN A 560 11.28 -9.88 51.54
C GLN A 560 10.00 -10.11 52.33
N ASP A 561 9.03 -10.83 51.78
CA ASP A 561 7.80 -11.17 52.49
C ASP A 561 8.07 -12.26 53.55
N ASP A 562 9.01 -13.19 53.31
CA ASP A 562 9.57 -14.07 54.35
C ASP A 562 10.26 -13.27 55.47
N PHE A 563 11.05 -12.24 55.12
CA PHE A 563 11.71 -11.38 56.11
C PHE A 563 10.69 -10.60 56.96
N ASP A 564 9.68 -10.00 56.32
CA ASP A 564 8.62 -9.24 56.98
C ASP A 564 7.75 -10.14 57.89
N PHE A 565 7.40 -11.35 57.43
CA PHE A 565 6.71 -12.35 58.24
C PHE A 565 7.53 -12.78 59.46
N ASN A 566 8.82 -13.09 59.28
CA ASN A 566 9.72 -13.46 60.37
C ASN A 566 9.95 -12.30 61.35
N TYR A 567 10.06 -11.06 60.86
CA TYR A 567 10.24 -9.87 61.68
C TYR A 567 8.99 -9.59 62.54
N LYS A 568 7.80 -9.62 61.93
CA LYS A 568 6.51 -9.49 62.63
C LYS A 568 6.32 -10.59 63.68
N THR A 569 6.67 -11.83 63.34
CA THR A 569 6.61 -12.98 64.25
C THR A 569 7.57 -12.87 65.43
N LEU A 570 8.81 -12.38 65.20
CA LEU A 570 9.75 -12.17 66.29
C LEU A 570 9.31 -11.02 67.20
N LYS A 571 8.78 -9.94 66.62
CA LYS A 571 8.27 -8.79 67.39
C LYS A 571 7.09 -9.16 68.28
N SER A 572 6.08 -9.86 67.75
CA SER A 572 4.93 -10.31 68.54
C SER A 572 5.27 -11.37 69.60
N GLN A 573 6.41 -12.06 69.44
CA GLN A 573 6.99 -12.92 70.49
C GLN A 573 7.75 -12.12 71.56
N GLY A 574 8.34 -10.98 71.21
CA GLY A 574 9.00 -10.06 72.16
C GLY A 574 8.00 -9.40 73.12
N ASP A 575 6.85 -8.95 72.62
CA ASP A 575 5.80 -8.28 73.41
C ASP A 575 5.13 -9.20 74.47
N MET A 576 5.50 -10.49 74.54
CA MET A 576 5.08 -11.45 75.58
C MET A 576 6.22 -11.96 76.49
N GLN A 577 7.46 -11.48 76.35
CA GLN A 577 8.63 -12.11 77.01
C GLN A 577 8.94 -11.68 78.46
N ASP A 578 8.20 -10.72 79.03
CA ASP A 578 8.46 -10.15 80.38
C ASP A 578 8.36 -11.14 81.57
N LEU A 579 8.03 -12.42 81.34
CA LEU A 579 7.76 -13.40 82.41
C LEU A 579 8.60 -14.71 82.37
N ASN A 580 9.51 -14.94 81.41
CA ASN A 580 10.37 -16.15 81.47
C ASN A 580 11.72 -16.03 80.73
N GLY A 581 12.82 -16.06 81.48
CA GLY A 581 14.16 -15.70 80.99
C GLY A 581 14.90 -16.72 80.11
N ASN A 582 14.42 -17.96 79.97
CA ASN A 582 15.17 -19.03 79.30
C ASN A 582 15.26 -18.93 77.76
N ASN A 583 14.52 -18.03 77.11
CA ASN A 583 14.42 -17.97 75.63
C ASN A 583 15.42 -16.99 74.95
N GLN A 584 16.33 -16.36 75.69
CA GLN A 584 17.24 -15.35 75.12
C GLN A 584 18.15 -15.89 74.01
N SER A 585 18.68 -17.11 74.11
CA SER A 585 19.56 -17.70 73.10
C SER A 585 18.86 -17.90 71.75
N VAL A 586 17.67 -18.50 71.77
CA VAL A 586 16.83 -18.74 70.59
C VAL A 586 16.37 -17.41 69.97
N THR A 587 16.01 -16.43 70.79
CA THR A 587 15.61 -15.09 70.33
C THR A 587 16.78 -14.37 69.64
N ARG A 588 18.00 -14.50 70.18
CA ARG A 588 19.23 -13.95 69.59
C ARG A 588 19.62 -14.64 68.28
N GLN A 589 19.40 -15.95 68.17
CA GLN A 589 19.60 -16.72 66.93
C GLN A 589 18.61 -16.30 65.83
N LYS A 590 17.32 -16.10 66.16
CA LYS A 590 16.33 -15.54 65.22
C LYS A 590 16.68 -14.12 64.77
N MET A 591 17.20 -13.28 65.66
CA MET A 591 17.65 -11.94 65.31
C MET A 591 18.83 -11.98 64.32
N GLN A 592 19.80 -12.87 64.53
CA GLN A 592 20.92 -13.07 63.61
C GLN A 592 20.46 -13.59 62.22
N GLN A 593 19.44 -14.45 62.19
CA GLN A 593 18.81 -14.90 60.93
C GLN A 593 18.15 -13.72 60.19
N LEU A 594 17.45 -12.82 60.89
CA LEU A 594 16.87 -11.61 60.29
C LEU A 594 17.94 -10.64 59.76
N GLU A 595 19.06 -10.47 60.45
CA GLU A 595 20.20 -9.69 59.98
C GLU A 595 20.81 -10.29 58.69
N GLN A 596 20.91 -11.62 58.62
CA GLN A 596 21.36 -12.33 57.41
C GLN A 596 20.39 -12.16 56.24
N MET A 597 19.07 -12.31 56.48
CA MET A 597 18.04 -12.08 55.46
C MET A 597 18.04 -10.63 54.95
N LEU A 598 18.18 -9.64 55.83
CA LEU A 598 18.28 -8.23 55.42
C LEU A 598 19.54 -7.94 54.62
N THR A 599 20.66 -8.59 54.95
CA THR A 599 21.92 -8.49 54.20
C THR A 599 21.79 -9.11 52.80
N ALA A 600 21.13 -10.27 52.70
CA ALA A 600 20.83 -10.91 51.41
C ALA A 600 19.89 -10.05 50.55
N LEU A 601 18.87 -9.43 51.15
CA LEU A 601 17.98 -8.48 50.47
C LEU A 601 18.75 -7.27 49.92
N ASP A 602 19.68 -6.69 50.67
CA ASP A 602 20.52 -5.59 50.16
C ASP A 602 21.39 -6.04 48.98
N GLN A 603 22.04 -7.20 49.09
CA GLN A 603 22.88 -7.75 48.02
C GLN A 603 22.06 -8.04 46.74
N MET A 604 20.87 -8.65 46.88
CA MET A 604 19.96 -8.88 45.75
C MET A 604 19.46 -7.58 45.13
N ARG A 605 19.05 -6.59 45.93
CA ARG A 605 18.61 -5.27 45.44
C ARG A 605 19.74 -4.54 44.70
N ARG A 606 20.99 -4.61 45.17
CA ARG A 606 22.16 -4.05 44.47
C ARG A 606 22.40 -4.73 43.13
N GLY A 607 22.31 -6.07 43.09
CA GLY A 607 22.39 -6.84 41.84
C GLY A 607 21.35 -6.42 40.82
N ILE A 608 20.07 -6.44 41.21
CA ILE A 608 18.93 -6.06 40.35
C ILE A 608 19.06 -4.61 39.85
N VAL A 609 19.42 -3.65 40.70
CA VAL A 609 19.61 -2.24 40.31
C VAL A 609 20.78 -2.07 39.33
N SER A 610 21.88 -2.81 39.51
CA SER A 610 23.02 -2.80 38.60
C SER A 610 22.68 -3.41 37.23
N GLU A 611 22.00 -4.56 37.23
CA GLU A 611 21.56 -5.25 36.02
C GLU A 611 20.52 -4.43 35.24
N LEU A 612 19.57 -3.77 35.91
CA LEU A 612 18.65 -2.81 35.30
C LEU A 612 19.41 -1.65 34.64
N ALA A 613 20.41 -1.06 35.32
CA ALA A 613 21.20 0.04 34.76
C ALA A 613 21.98 -0.38 33.50
N GLY A 614 22.51 -1.61 33.47
CA GLY A 614 23.17 -2.21 32.32
C GLY A 614 22.20 -2.56 31.18
N LEU A 615 21.03 -3.10 31.50
CA LEU A 615 19.96 -3.40 30.54
C LEU A 615 19.46 -2.14 29.82
N LEU A 616 19.23 -1.04 30.55
CA LEU A 616 18.82 0.24 29.96
C LEU A 616 19.86 0.78 28.97
N SER A 617 21.16 0.59 29.24
CA SER A 617 22.23 0.99 28.32
C SER A 617 22.32 0.09 27.08
N ALA A 618 22.02 -1.20 27.21
CA ALA A 618 21.88 -2.10 26.06
C ALA A 618 20.64 -1.75 25.20
N MET A 619 19.49 -1.48 25.83
CA MET A 619 18.29 -0.99 25.15
C MET A 619 18.55 0.33 24.41
N GLU A 620 19.28 1.26 25.01
CA GLU A 620 19.64 2.54 24.39
C GLU A 620 20.51 2.36 23.14
N TYR A 621 21.46 1.42 23.16
CA TYR A 621 22.29 1.09 21.99
C TYR A 621 21.45 0.46 20.87
N VAL A 622 20.66 -0.57 21.19
CA VAL A 622 19.77 -1.25 20.22
C VAL A 622 18.73 -0.29 19.63
N GLN A 623 18.20 0.64 20.43
CA GLN A 623 17.25 1.65 19.97
C GLN A 623 17.85 2.61 18.95
N LYS A 624 19.14 2.99 19.08
CA LYS A 624 19.84 3.84 18.10
C LYS A 624 20.04 3.07 16.78
N MET A 625 20.52 1.83 16.84
CA MET A 625 20.66 0.95 15.65
C MET A 625 19.32 0.79 14.90
N LEU A 626 18.20 0.66 15.62
CA LEU A 626 16.86 0.60 15.02
C LEU A 626 16.40 1.93 14.41
N ALA A 627 16.47 3.02 15.18
CA ALA A 627 15.82 4.29 14.82
C ALA A 627 16.64 5.15 13.85
N ASP A 628 17.95 5.21 14.07
CA ASP A 628 18.87 6.09 13.33
C ASP A 628 19.49 5.39 12.11
N GLU A 629 19.53 4.05 12.11
CA GLU A 629 20.03 3.26 10.96
C GLU A 629 18.93 2.48 10.23
N GLU A 630 18.47 1.30 10.70
CA GLU A 630 17.58 0.41 9.90
C GLU A 630 16.27 1.10 9.47
N LEU A 631 15.70 1.94 10.34
CA LEU A 631 14.52 2.75 10.02
C LEU A 631 14.83 3.93 9.09
N ALA A 632 16.04 4.49 9.14
CA ALA A 632 16.50 5.52 8.20
C ALA A 632 16.79 4.92 6.81
N ASP A 633 17.41 3.74 6.76
CA ASP A 633 17.63 2.92 5.57
C ASP A 633 16.30 2.51 4.94
N TRP A 634 15.28 2.17 5.75
CA TRP A 634 13.91 1.96 5.25
C TRP A 634 13.27 3.25 4.71
N LYS A 635 13.37 4.39 5.41
CA LYS A 635 12.88 5.69 4.91
C LYS A 635 13.55 6.06 3.58
N ARG A 636 14.85 5.78 3.42
CA ARG A 636 15.60 6.00 2.17
C ARG A 636 15.17 5.06 1.06
N ARG A 637 14.96 3.77 1.35
CA ARG A 637 14.37 2.81 0.39
C ARG A 637 12.96 3.23 -0.01
N GLN A 638 12.15 3.80 0.90
CA GLN A 638 10.84 4.33 0.57
C GLN A 638 10.91 5.54 -0.37
N GLN A 639 11.83 6.48 -0.16
CA GLN A 639 12.09 7.59 -1.10
C GLN A 639 12.41 7.07 -2.52
N ILE A 640 13.31 6.08 -2.60
CA ILE A 640 13.76 5.47 -3.86
C ILE A 640 12.62 4.70 -4.56
N ALA A 641 11.87 3.88 -3.82
CA ALA A 641 10.71 3.17 -4.36
C ALA A 641 9.60 4.12 -4.82
N CYS A 642 9.39 5.25 -4.13
CA CYS A 642 8.44 6.27 -4.56
C CYS A 642 8.77 6.87 -5.93
N ILE A 643 10.05 6.95 -6.31
CA ILE A 643 10.49 7.43 -7.64
C ILE A 643 10.68 6.30 -8.68
N GLY A 644 10.19 5.10 -8.38
CA GLY A 644 10.20 3.95 -9.30
C GLY A 644 11.36 2.96 -9.13
N GLY A 645 12.21 3.15 -8.11
CA GLY A 645 13.27 2.21 -7.77
C GLY A 645 12.78 0.93 -7.08
N PRO A 646 13.71 0.04 -6.64
CA PRO A 646 13.37 -1.31 -6.17
C PRO A 646 12.34 -1.35 -5.01
N PRO A 647 11.30 -2.20 -5.09
CA PRO A 647 10.11 -2.11 -4.22
C PRO A 647 10.29 -2.72 -2.80
N ASN A 648 11.51 -2.93 -2.31
CA ASN A 648 11.75 -3.58 -1.02
C ASN A 648 11.55 -2.64 0.18
N ILE A 649 10.28 -2.34 0.47
CA ILE A 649 9.81 -1.41 1.51
C ILE A 649 8.92 -2.08 2.58
N CYS A 650 8.97 -3.41 2.73
CA CYS A 650 8.22 -4.11 3.76
C CYS A 650 8.63 -3.64 5.17
N LEU A 651 7.65 -3.41 6.05
CA LEU A 651 7.84 -2.92 7.42
C LEU A 651 7.86 -4.01 8.48
N ASP A 652 7.43 -5.23 8.16
CA ASP A 652 7.06 -6.23 9.18
C ASP A 652 8.25 -6.67 10.06
N ARG A 653 9.48 -6.69 9.53
CA ARG A 653 10.70 -6.93 10.34
C ARG A 653 10.98 -5.77 11.32
N LEU A 654 10.83 -4.52 10.87
CA LEU A 654 10.96 -3.34 11.73
C LEU A 654 9.84 -3.31 12.79
N GLU A 655 8.61 -3.67 12.44
CA GLU A 655 7.49 -3.77 13.40
C GLU A 655 7.75 -4.85 14.46
N ASN A 656 8.23 -6.03 14.08
CA ASN A 656 8.60 -7.08 15.03
C ASN A 656 9.71 -6.63 15.99
N TRP A 657 10.79 -6.02 15.48
CA TRP A 657 11.90 -5.53 16.30
C TRP A 657 11.50 -4.40 17.24
N ILE A 658 10.78 -3.40 16.72
CA ILE A 658 10.33 -2.23 17.48
C ILE A 658 9.28 -2.64 18.53
N THR A 659 8.38 -3.57 18.21
CA THR A 659 7.42 -4.12 19.18
C THR A 659 8.14 -4.92 20.26
N SER A 660 9.05 -5.85 19.91
CA SER A 660 9.84 -6.62 20.88
C SER A 660 10.64 -5.74 21.85
N LEU A 661 11.23 -4.65 21.35
CA LEU A 661 11.94 -3.69 22.20
C LEU A 661 10.97 -2.89 23.09
N ALA A 662 9.81 -2.48 22.56
CA ALA A 662 8.80 -1.76 23.32
C ALA A 662 8.16 -2.62 24.43
N GLU A 663 7.90 -3.91 24.17
CA GLU A 663 7.47 -4.90 25.17
C GLU A 663 8.51 -5.02 26.28
N SER A 664 9.77 -5.26 25.90
CA SER A 664 10.91 -5.38 26.81
C SER A 664 11.06 -4.13 27.70
N GLN A 665 10.96 -2.94 27.10
CA GLN A 665 11.04 -1.67 27.82
C GLN A 665 9.87 -1.47 28.81
N LEU A 666 8.67 -1.86 28.41
CA LEU A 666 7.46 -1.73 29.22
C LEU A 666 7.46 -2.70 30.41
N GLN A 667 7.99 -3.92 30.23
CA GLN A 667 8.22 -4.88 31.32
C GLN A 667 9.32 -4.38 32.28
N THR A 668 10.46 -3.89 31.78
CA THR A 668 11.49 -3.25 32.63
C THR A 668 10.92 -2.08 33.44
N ARG A 669 9.98 -1.32 32.88
CA ARG A 669 9.26 -0.27 33.64
C ARG A 669 8.32 -0.83 34.72
N GLN A 670 7.68 -1.98 34.49
CA GLN A 670 6.89 -2.67 35.52
C GLN A 670 7.81 -3.17 36.66
N GLN A 671 8.97 -3.74 36.33
CA GLN A 671 10.02 -4.13 37.28
C GLN A 671 10.51 -2.95 38.14
N ILE A 672 10.74 -1.77 37.54
CA ILE A 672 11.14 -0.54 38.27
C ILE A 672 10.04 -0.03 39.21
N LYS A 673 8.76 -0.15 38.84
CA LYS A 673 7.63 0.11 39.76
C LYS A 673 7.52 -0.93 40.86
N LYS A 674 7.81 -2.21 40.56
CA LYS A 674 7.77 -3.28 41.56
C LYS A 674 8.83 -3.07 42.65
N LEU A 675 10.00 -2.56 42.30
CA LEU A 675 10.99 -2.07 43.27
C LEU A 675 10.46 -0.92 44.13
N GLU A 676 9.59 -0.03 43.61
CA GLU A 676 8.94 1.01 44.42
C GLU A 676 8.00 0.42 45.47
N GLU A 677 7.21 -0.60 45.12
CA GLU A 677 6.35 -1.32 46.08
C GLU A 677 7.17 -2.03 47.16
N LEU A 678 8.24 -2.72 46.76
CA LEU A 678 9.15 -3.42 47.68
C LEU A 678 9.89 -2.44 48.60
N GLN A 679 10.27 -1.26 48.11
CA GLN A 679 10.87 -0.19 48.91
C GLN A 679 9.85 0.45 49.88
N GLN A 680 8.58 0.57 49.51
CA GLN A 680 7.53 1.03 50.42
C GLN A 680 7.23 0.03 51.55
N LYS A 681 7.33 -1.29 51.28
CA LYS A 681 7.28 -2.35 52.31
C LYS A 681 8.49 -2.29 53.26
N VAL A 682 9.72 -2.30 52.72
CA VAL A 682 10.97 -2.39 53.49
C VAL A 682 12.04 -1.47 52.90
N SER A 683 12.64 -0.59 53.72
CA SER A 683 13.73 0.30 53.30
C SER A 683 14.61 0.72 54.48
N TYR A 684 15.84 1.14 54.19
CA TYR A 684 16.89 1.37 55.19
C TYR A 684 17.93 2.39 54.69
N LYS A 685 18.81 2.85 55.59
CA LYS A 685 19.88 3.81 55.24
C LYS A 685 20.88 3.16 54.28
N GLY A 686 20.92 3.64 53.04
CA GLY A 686 21.79 3.11 51.98
C GLY A 686 21.12 2.12 51.02
N ASP A 687 19.79 1.95 51.12
CA ASP A 687 18.96 1.16 50.20
C ASP A 687 19.17 1.61 48.74
N PRO A 688 19.67 0.72 47.85
CA PRO A 688 19.99 1.09 46.47
C PRO A 688 18.75 1.45 45.65
N ILE A 689 17.55 0.98 46.02
CA ILE A 689 16.32 1.35 45.32
C ILE A 689 16.07 2.85 45.48
N VAL A 690 16.16 3.38 46.71
CA VAL A 690 15.97 4.81 46.99
C VAL A 690 16.98 5.67 46.23
N GLN A 691 18.21 5.19 46.08
CA GLN A 691 19.30 5.92 45.43
C GLN A 691 19.17 5.97 43.90
N HIS A 692 18.78 4.87 43.25
CA HIS A 692 18.88 4.74 41.79
C HIS A 692 17.54 4.73 41.05
N ARG A 693 16.43 4.32 41.68
CA ARG A 693 15.12 4.17 41.01
C ARG A 693 14.63 5.41 40.24
N PRO A 694 14.78 6.66 40.73
CA PRO A 694 14.31 7.83 39.98
C PRO A 694 14.99 7.96 38.60
N MET A 695 16.31 7.74 38.54
CA MET A 695 17.08 7.74 37.30
C MET A 695 16.71 6.57 36.38
N LEU A 696 16.39 5.39 36.94
CA LEU A 696 15.94 4.24 36.16
C LEU A 696 14.56 4.48 35.51
N GLU A 697 13.58 5.01 36.26
CA GLU A 697 12.24 5.36 35.71
C GLU A 697 12.34 6.50 34.67
N GLU A 698 13.20 7.51 34.89
CA GLU A 698 13.43 8.58 33.92
C GLU A 698 14.02 8.03 32.60
N ARG A 699 15.10 7.23 32.67
CA ARG A 699 15.73 6.62 31.49
C ARG A 699 14.75 5.72 30.72
N ILE A 700 14.00 4.84 31.39
CA ILE A 700 13.09 3.92 30.67
C ILE A 700 11.90 4.65 30.04
N VAL A 701 11.37 5.68 30.71
CA VAL A 701 10.27 6.49 30.16
C VAL A 701 10.74 7.28 28.93
N GLU A 702 11.95 7.81 28.91
CA GLU A 702 12.46 8.56 27.74
C GLU A 702 12.90 7.65 26.58
N LEU A 703 13.46 6.46 26.87
CA LEU A 703 13.67 5.42 25.84
C LEU A 703 12.35 5.05 25.16
N PHE A 704 11.34 4.65 25.94
CA PHE A 704 10.01 4.27 25.43
C PHE A 704 9.33 5.43 24.69
N ARG A 705 9.42 6.66 25.21
CA ARG A 705 8.90 7.86 24.54
C ARG A 705 9.49 8.04 23.14
N ASN A 706 10.81 7.90 23.01
CA ASN A 706 11.49 8.12 21.74
C ASN A 706 11.35 6.94 20.78
N LEU A 707 11.22 5.71 21.28
CA LEU A 707 10.86 4.55 20.47
C LEU A 707 9.45 4.72 19.87
N MET A 708 8.48 5.10 20.69
CA MET A 708 7.10 5.38 20.25
C MET A 708 7.01 6.50 19.21
N LYS A 709 7.79 7.59 19.36
CA LYS A 709 7.90 8.66 18.34
C LYS A 709 8.47 8.13 17.02
N SER A 710 9.61 7.43 17.06
CA SER A 710 10.26 6.88 15.86
C SER A 710 9.40 5.83 15.16
N ALA A 711 8.61 5.07 15.90
CA ALA A 711 7.70 4.05 15.40
C ALA A 711 6.51 4.59 14.60
N PHE A 712 6.19 5.89 14.67
CA PHE A 712 5.05 6.48 13.95
C PHE A 712 5.48 6.98 12.56
N VAL A 713 5.10 6.24 11.51
CA VAL A 713 5.60 6.46 10.14
C VAL A 713 4.48 6.54 9.10
N VAL A 714 4.75 7.26 8.01
CA VAL A 714 3.93 7.20 6.79
C VAL A 714 4.31 5.94 6.01
N GLU A 715 3.49 4.87 6.11
CA GLU A 715 3.65 3.64 5.32
C GLU A 715 3.47 3.91 3.82
N ARG A 716 2.46 4.71 3.46
CA ARG A 716 2.10 5.00 2.07
C ARG A 716 1.99 6.50 1.87
N GLN A 717 2.97 7.04 1.14
CA GLN A 717 3.09 8.46 0.85
C GLN A 717 1.87 8.99 0.06
N PRO A 718 1.55 10.30 0.17
CA PRO A 718 0.42 10.92 -0.53
C PRO A 718 0.40 10.62 -2.04
N CYS A 719 -0.66 10.00 -2.54
CA CYS A 719 -0.78 9.63 -3.95
C CYS A 719 -2.23 9.73 -4.46
N MET A 720 -2.43 10.14 -5.71
CA MET A 720 -3.74 10.18 -6.36
C MET A 720 -4.03 8.82 -7.02
N PRO A 721 -5.15 8.12 -6.71
CA PRO A 721 -5.47 6.82 -7.32
C PRO A 721 -5.58 6.79 -8.86
N MET A 722 -5.70 7.94 -9.51
CA MET A 722 -5.72 8.08 -10.98
C MET A 722 -4.31 8.18 -11.59
N HIS A 723 -3.27 8.36 -10.77
CA HIS A 723 -1.88 8.54 -11.17
C HIS A 723 -0.94 7.78 -10.20
N PRO A 724 -1.06 6.44 -10.06
CA PRO A 724 -0.33 5.67 -9.06
C PRO A 724 1.19 5.76 -9.20
N ASP A 725 1.69 5.77 -10.44
CA ASP A 725 3.12 5.95 -10.79
C ASP A 725 3.62 7.40 -10.68
N ARG A 726 2.88 8.30 -10.01
CA ARG A 726 3.25 9.70 -9.72
C ARG A 726 2.86 10.11 -8.27
N PRO A 727 3.39 9.45 -7.22
CA PRO A 727 3.19 9.87 -5.84
C PRO A 727 3.79 11.27 -5.57
N LEU A 728 3.44 11.87 -4.43
CA LEU A 728 3.89 13.20 -3.98
C LEU A 728 3.52 14.39 -4.91
N VAL A 729 2.86 14.15 -6.04
CA VAL A 729 2.23 15.20 -6.86
C VAL A 729 0.72 15.15 -6.63
N ILE A 730 0.14 16.22 -6.06
CA ILE A 730 -1.29 16.28 -5.72
C ILE A 730 -1.97 17.42 -6.48
N LYS A 731 -3.05 17.10 -7.20
CA LYS A 731 -3.86 18.10 -7.91
C LYS A 731 -4.97 18.66 -7.02
N THR A 732 -5.08 19.98 -6.95
CA THR A 732 -6.17 20.66 -6.21
C THR A 732 -7.55 20.18 -6.68
N GLY A 733 -8.42 19.84 -5.73
CA GLY A 733 -9.77 19.31 -5.99
C GLY A 733 -9.85 17.84 -6.43
N VAL A 734 -8.73 17.13 -6.57
CA VAL A 734 -8.71 15.68 -6.83
C VAL A 734 -8.52 14.92 -5.51
N GLN A 735 -9.14 13.74 -5.39
CA GLN A 735 -8.96 12.87 -4.22
C GLN A 735 -7.59 12.18 -4.23
N PHE A 736 -6.96 12.15 -3.07
CA PHE A 736 -5.71 11.43 -2.83
C PHE A 736 -5.80 10.58 -1.55
N THR A 737 -4.93 9.58 -1.48
CA THR A 737 -4.82 8.67 -0.34
C THR A 737 -3.44 8.76 0.31
N THR A 738 -3.38 8.36 1.58
CA THR A 738 -2.14 8.24 2.37
C THR A 738 -2.40 7.32 3.57
N LYS A 739 -1.40 6.58 4.02
CA LYS A 739 -1.52 5.64 5.15
C LYS A 739 -0.36 5.83 6.13
N VAL A 740 -0.69 5.93 7.42
CA VAL A 740 0.29 5.89 8.52
C VAL A 740 0.19 4.55 9.27
N ARG A 741 1.30 4.08 9.82
CA ARG A 741 1.42 2.84 10.62
C ARG A 741 2.21 3.16 11.89
N LEU A 742 1.85 2.51 13.00
CA LEU A 742 2.61 2.53 14.24
C LEU A 742 3.33 1.19 14.38
N LEU A 743 4.67 1.22 14.37
CA LEU A 743 5.52 0.02 14.41
C LEU A 743 5.64 -0.61 15.82
N VAL A 744 4.98 -0.04 16.83
CA VAL A 744 4.74 -0.68 18.14
C VAL A 744 3.32 -1.26 18.13
N LYS A 745 3.22 -2.57 17.96
CA LYS A 745 1.97 -3.28 17.66
C LYS A 745 1.28 -3.82 18.93
N PHE A 746 0.86 -2.92 19.81
CA PHE A 746 0.16 -3.28 21.06
C PHE A 746 -1.37 -3.44 20.83
N PRO A 747 -1.97 -4.61 21.10
CA PRO A 747 -3.42 -4.83 20.94
C PRO A 747 -4.30 -3.83 21.71
N GLU A 748 -3.82 -3.34 22.85
CA GLU A 748 -4.49 -2.38 23.72
C GLU A 748 -4.70 -1.02 23.05
N LEU A 749 -3.84 -0.65 22.09
CA LEU A 749 -3.91 0.63 21.37
C LEU A 749 -4.92 0.60 20.20
N ASN A 750 -5.46 -0.58 19.86
CA ASN A 750 -6.42 -0.76 18.78
C ASN A 750 -7.68 0.09 19.03
N TYR A 751 -8.07 0.90 18.03
CA TYR A 751 -9.13 1.90 18.11
C TYR A 751 -8.95 3.05 19.13
N GLN A 752 -7.89 3.08 19.95
CA GLN A 752 -7.65 4.20 20.87
C GLN A 752 -7.11 5.44 20.16
N LEU A 753 -6.19 5.27 19.21
CA LEU A 753 -5.43 6.38 18.63
C LEU A 753 -6.20 7.07 17.51
N LYS A 754 -6.42 8.38 17.65
CA LYS A 754 -7.18 9.20 16.69
C LYS A 754 -6.24 10.14 15.93
N ILE A 755 -5.75 9.67 14.79
CA ILE A 755 -4.86 10.44 13.93
C ILE A 755 -5.61 11.64 13.33
N LYS A 756 -5.05 12.83 13.46
CA LYS A 756 -5.44 14.07 12.75
C LYS A 756 -4.46 14.32 11.62
N VAL A 757 -4.94 14.81 10.47
CA VAL A 757 -4.08 15.22 9.34
C VAL A 757 -4.25 16.70 9.02
N CYS A 758 -3.14 17.38 8.75
CA CYS A 758 -3.06 18.79 8.35
C CYS A 758 -1.96 19.00 7.29
N ILE A 759 -1.85 20.21 6.75
CA ILE A 759 -0.84 20.58 5.76
C ILE A 759 -0.18 21.91 6.16
N ASP A 760 1.13 22.04 5.96
CA ASP A 760 1.94 23.25 6.19
C ASP A 760 1.84 23.85 7.61
N LYS A 761 1.62 23.00 8.61
CA LYS A 761 1.41 23.36 10.04
C LYS A 761 2.48 24.32 10.57
N ASP A 762 3.72 23.86 10.67
CA ASP A 762 4.82 24.61 11.30
C ASP A 762 5.56 25.51 10.29
N SER A 763 5.35 25.26 9.01
CA SER A 763 5.80 26.08 7.88
C SER A 763 5.23 27.51 7.94
N GLY A 764 4.12 27.71 8.66
CA GLY A 764 3.25 28.87 8.56
C GLY A 764 3.83 30.23 8.96
N ASP A 765 4.72 30.28 9.95
CA ASP A 765 5.08 31.53 10.68
C ASP A 765 6.56 31.95 10.62
N VAL A 766 7.53 31.05 10.39
CA VAL A 766 8.97 31.40 10.50
C VAL A 766 9.87 30.89 9.37
N ALA A 767 9.49 29.82 8.63
CA ALA A 767 10.43 29.07 7.79
C ALA A 767 10.04 28.86 6.31
N ALA A 768 8.77 28.99 5.94
CA ALA A 768 8.36 28.92 4.52
C ALA A 768 8.71 30.20 3.76
N LEU A 769 9.00 30.05 2.47
CA LEU A 769 9.28 31.17 1.56
C LEU A 769 8.16 32.21 1.56
N ARG A 770 8.54 33.48 1.73
CA ARG A 770 7.64 34.65 1.83
C ARG A 770 6.95 34.96 0.50
N GLY A 771 5.92 34.18 0.18
CA GLY A 771 5.18 34.24 -1.08
C GLY A 771 4.42 32.95 -1.43
N SER A 772 4.74 31.85 -0.73
CA SER A 772 4.12 30.53 -0.93
C SER A 772 2.58 30.53 -0.86
N ARG A 773 1.98 29.64 -1.66
CA ARG A 773 0.55 29.31 -1.60
C ARG A 773 0.28 28.51 -0.32
N LYS A 774 -0.80 28.84 0.40
CA LYS A 774 -1.28 28.01 1.52
C LYS A 774 -2.47 27.16 1.06
N PHE A 775 -2.55 25.93 1.56
CA PHE A 775 -3.58 24.95 1.21
C PHE A 775 -4.37 24.49 2.43
N ASN A 776 -5.59 24.02 2.22
CA ASN A 776 -6.41 23.38 3.24
C ASN A 776 -6.80 21.97 2.78
N ILE A 777 -6.74 21.01 3.71
CA ILE A 777 -7.25 19.66 3.52
C ILE A 777 -8.77 19.68 3.71
N LEU A 778 -9.50 19.17 2.72
CA LEU A 778 -10.94 18.90 2.78
C LEU A 778 -11.20 17.40 2.68
N GLY A 779 -12.26 16.93 3.35
CA GLY A 779 -12.58 15.52 3.51
C GLY A 779 -12.46 15.09 4.98
N THR A 780 -12.23 13.80 5.22
CA THR A 780 -12.14 13.23 6.57
C THR A 780 -10.77 13.52 7.19
N ASN A 781 -10.63 14.66 7.88
CA ASN A 781 -9.37 15.13 8.47
C ASN A 781 -8.94 14.41 9.77
N THR A 782 -9.73 13.48 10.30
CA THR A 782 -9.32 12.60 11.41
C THR A 782 -9.72 11.15 11.15
N LYS A 783 -8.82 10.20 11.42
CA LYS A 783 -9.01 8.77 11.20
C LYS A 783 -8.52 8.02 12.45
N VAL A 784 -9.37 7.15 12.99
CA VAL A 784 -8.97 6.22 14.06
C VAL A 784 -8.07 5.15 13.47
N MET A 785 -6.97 4.86 14.17
CA MET A 785 -6.04 3.77 13.87
C MET A 785 -6.63 2.44 14.33
N ASN A 786 -6.55 1.42 13.48
CA ASN A 786 -7.09 0.10 13.73
C ASN A 786 -6.11 -0.98 13.25
N MET A 787 -6.25 -2.19 13.80
CA MET A 787 -5.59 -3.38 13.24
C MET A 787 -6.19 -3.69 11.86
N GLU A 788 -5.35 -3.91 10.84
CA GLU A 788 -5.77 -4.45 9.54
C GLU A 788 -5.88 -5.99 9.57
N GLU A 789 -6.76 -6.56 8.74
CA GLU A 789 -7.02 -8.01 8.60
C GLU A 789 -5.97 -8.74 7.72
N SER A 790 -4.79 -8.14 7.51
CA SER A 790 -3.68 -8.73 6.75
C SER A 790 -2.95 -9.81 7.57
N ASN A 791 -2.24 -10.75 6.91
CA ASN A 791 -1.70 -11.97 7.53
C ASN A 791 -0.97 -11.78 8.86
N ASN A 792 -0.21 -10.69 9.01
CA ASN A 792 0.54 -10.36 10.23
C ASN A 792 -0.22 -9.40 11.17
N GLY A 793 -1.25 -8.69 10.68
CA GLY A 793 -2.06 -7.69 11.40
C GLY A 793 -1.27 -6.46 11.85
N SER A 794 -1.57 -5.27 11.31
CA SER A 794 -0.81 -4.03 11.62
C SER A 794 -1.68 -2.87 12.11
N LEU A 795 -1.18 -2.10 13.08
CA LEU A 795 -1.83 -0.88 13.58
C LEU A 795 -1.63 0.27 12.61
N SER A 796 -2.68 0.61 11.86
CA SER A 796 -2.57 1.63 10.81
C SER A 796 -3.84 2.47 10.62
N ALA A 797 -3.67 3.62 9.96
CA ALA A 797 -4.75 4.56 9.65
C ALA A 797 -4.63 5.03 8.20
N GLU A 798 -5.49 4.49 7.34
CA GLU A 798 -5.59 4.88 5.93
C GLU A 798 -6.63 5.98 5.71
N PHE A 799 -6.21 7.10 5.12
CA PHE A 799 -7.05 8.20 4.68
C PHE A 799 -7.30 8.07 3.17
N LYS A 800 -8.55 7.94 2.72
CA LYS A 800 -8.91 7.66 1.31
C LYS A 800 -9.54 8.81 0.52
N HIS A 801 -10.07 9.82 1.22
CA HIS A 801 -10.90 10.86 0.62
C HIS A 801 -10.41 12.26 1.00
N LEU A 802 -9.09 12.45 1.04
CA LEU A 802 -8.47 13.76 1.23
C LEU A 802 -8.46 14.51 -0.11
N THR A 803 -8.67 15.82 -0.06
CA THR A 803 -8.60 16.73 -1.22
C THR A 803 -7.94 18.03 -0.80
N LEU A 804 -7.12 18.64 -1.64
CA LEU A 804 -6.51 19.95 -1.36
C LEU A 804 -7.28 21.10 -2.03
N ARG A 805 -7.45 22.21 -1.31
CA ARG A 805 -7.98 23.47 -1.83
C ARG A 805 -7.05 24.64 -1.50
N GLU A 806 -6.75 25.47 -2.49
CA GLU A 806 -5.98 26.71 -2.33
C GLU A 806 -6.70 27.70 -1.39
N GLN A 807 -5.98 28.28 -0.43
CA GLN A 807 -6.49 29.31 0.47
C GLN A 807 -6.44 30.69 -0.20
N ARG A 808 -7.61 31.20 -0.61
CA ARG A 808 -7.75 32.49 -1.30
C ARG A 808 -8.17 33.61 -0.36
N CYS A 809 -7.36 33.90 0.66
CA CYS A 809 -7.39 35.15 1.45
C CYS A 809 -6.08 35.31 2.24
N GLY A 810 -5.49 36.51 2.19
CA GLY A 810 -4.29 36.90 2.93
C GLY A 810 -3.37 37.80 2.12
N ASN A 811 -3.13 39.04 2.59
CA ASN A 811 -2.32 40.05 1.89
C ASN A 811 -0.80 39.83 2.10
N GLY A 812 -0.34 38.58 2.05
CA GLY A 812 1.08 38.25 1.96
C GLY A 812 1.62 38.70 0.61
N GLY A 813 2.53 39.67 0.60
CA GLY A 813 2.90 40.41 -0.61
C GLY A 813 3.55 39.58 -1.71
N ARG A 814 2.76 39.09 -2.67
CA ARG A 814 3.16 38.39 -3.91
C ARG A 814 4.02 39.23 -4.90
N ALA A 815 4.48 40.41 -4.51
CA ALA A 815 4.82 41.49 -5.44
C ALA A 815 6.31 41.90 -5.48
N ASN A 816 7.20 41.31 -4.67
CA ASN A 816 8.60 41.73 -4.66
C ASN A 816 9.56 40.67 -4.09
N CYS A 817 9.94 39.66 -4.91
CA CYS A 817 11.22 38.93 -4.80
C CYS A 817 11.42 37.98 -6.01
N ASP A 818 12.61 37.99 -6.62
CA ASP A 818 13.04 36.99 -7.61
C ASP A 818 13.19 35.56 -7.03
N ALA A 819 13.16 35.41 -5.70
CA ALA A 819 13.17 34.12 -5.01
C ALA A 819 11.78 33.44 -4.92
N SER A 820 10.79 33.91 -5.69
CA SER A 820 9.46 33.27 -5.76
C SER A 820 9.53 32.03 -6.66
N LEU A 821 9.64 30.84 -6.05
CA LEU A 821 9.67 29.56 -6.78
C LEU A 821 8.41 29.37 -7.66
N ILE A 822 8.58 28.68 -8.80
CA ILE A 822 7.43 28.37 -9.67
C ILE A 822 6.52 27.33 -9.02
N VAL A 823 5.25 27.29 -9.44
CA VAL A 823 4.19 26.41 -8.91
C VAL A 823 4.55 24.91 -8.83
N THR A 824 5.53 24.44 -9.61
CA THR A 824 6.02 23.04 -9.60
C THR A 824 7.34 22.83 -8.86
N GLU A 825 8.03 23.89 -8.46
CA GLU A 825 9.22 23.87 -7.58
C GLU A 825 8.84 24.11 -6.11
N GLU A 826 7.60 24.52 -5.83
CA GLU A 826 7.08 24.73 -4.48
C GLU A 826 6.68 23.40 -3.80
N LEU A 827 7.13 23.22 -2.56
CA LEU A 827 6.99 21.99 -1.77
C LEU A 827 6.21 22.22 -0.47
N HIS A 828 5.32 21.29 -0.16
CA HIS A 828 4.41 21.32 1.00
C HIS A 828 4.58 20.07 1.87
N LEU A 829 4.21 20.14 3.15
CA LEU A 829 4.30 18.99 4.08
C LEU A 829 2.92 18.61 4.62
N ILE A 830 2.54 17.34 4.51
CA ILE A 830 1.34 16.79 5.13
C ILE A 830 1.75 16.17 6.48
N THR A 831 1.28 16.76 7.57
CA THR A 831 1.61 16.36 8.95
C THR A 831 0.46 15.58 9.58
N PHE A 832 0.81 14.50 10.28
CA PHE A 832 -0.10 13.61 11.00
C PHE A 832 0.20 13.70 12.50
N GLU A 833 -0.82 13.85 13.31
CA GLU A 833 -0.73 14.05 14.77
C GLU A 833 -1.62 13.05 15.50
N THR A 834 -1.16 12.47 16.61
CA THR A 834 -2.02 11.77 17.58
C THR A 834 -1.42 11.85 18.98
N GLU A 835 -2.24 11.70 20.00
CA GLU A 835 -1.81 11.49 21.38
C GLU A 835 -2.02 10.03 21.80
N VAL A 836 -1.11 9.48 22.61
CA VAL A 836 -1.17 8.14 23.20
C VAL A 836 -1.25 8.30 24.72
N TYR A 837 -2.16 7.55 25.34
CA TYR A 837 -2.28 7.42 26.80
C TYR A 837 -2.14 5.95 27.18
N HIS A 838 -0.95 5.54 27.66
CA HIS A 838 -0.66 4.13 27.95
C HIS A 838 0.14 3.98 29.26
N GLN A 839 -0.32 3.09 30.15
CA GLN A 839 0.25 2.86 31.50
C GLN A 839 0.64 4.15 32.27
N GLY A 840 -0.25 5.16 32.24
CA GLY A 840 -0.05 6.46 32.92
C GLY A 840 0.91 7.44 32.22
N LEU A 841 1.48 7.08 31.06
CA LEU A 841 2.26 8.00 30.24
C LEU A 841 1.36 8.67 29.20
N LYS A 842 1.54 10.00 29.03
CA LYS A 842 1.15 10.70 27.81
C LYS A 842 2.35 10.79 26.86
N ILE A 843 2.13 10.44 25.59
CA ILE A 843 3.10 10.61 24.51
C ILE A 843 2.38 11.25 23.33
N ASP A 844 2.78 12.45 22.93
CA ASP A 844 2.34 13.07 21.68
C ASP A 844 3.22 12.54 20.53
N LEU A 845 2.58 12.07 19.45
CA LEU A 845 3.20 11.51 18.26
C LEU A 845 2.91 12.41 17.06
N GLU A 846 3.96 12.77 16.33
CA GLU A 846 3.88 13.53 15.09
C GLU A 846 4.77 12.89 14.02
N THR A 847 4.23 12.76 12.81
CA THR A 847 4.99 12.31 11.63
C THR A 847 4.52 13.08 10.39
N HIS A 848 5.28 13.04 9.30
CA HIS A 848 5.02 13.84 8.10
C HIS A 848 5.32 13.05 6.83
N SER A 849 4.63 13.40 5.74
CA SER A 849 4.97 12.91 4.41
C SER A 849 6.34 13.41 3.96
N LEU A 850 6.90 12.79 2.93
CA LEU A 850 7.89 13.45 2.09
C LEU A 850 7.26 14.71 1.44
N PRO A 851 8.05 15.70 0.97
CA PRO A 851 7.49 16.93 0.45
C PRO A 851 6.66 16.73 -0.82
N VAL A 852 5.55 17.45 -0.90
CA VAL A 852 4.49 17.30 -1.90
C VAL A 852 4.44 18.53 -2.82
N VAL A 853 4.38 18.33 -4.14
CA VAL A 853 4.13 19.39 -5.12
C VAL A 853 2.63 19.50 -5.39
N VAL A 854 2.06 20.70 -5.21
CA VAL A 854 0.62 20.93 -5.38
C VAL A 854 0.30 21.64 -6.70
N ILE A 855 -0.29 20.91 -7.65
CA ILE A 855 -0.62 21.38 -9.00
C ILE A 855 -2.11 21.78 -9.15
N SER A 856 -2.40 22.67 -10.10
CA SER A 856 -3.77 23.08 -10.45
C SER A 856 -4.29 22.38 -11.70
N ASN A 857 -3.42 22.10 -12.68
CA ASN A 857 -3.78 21.46 -13.94
C ASN A 857 -2.85 20.26 -14.23
N ILE A 858 -3.37 19.23 -14.90
CA ILE A 858 -2.64 17.99 -15.21
C ILE A 858 -1.47 18.22 -16.18
N CYS A 859 -1.51 19.29 -17.00
CA CYS A 859 -0.38 19.69 -17.85
C CYS A 859 0.88 20.08 -17.05
N GLN A 860 0.76 20.30 -15.73
CA GLN A 860 1.89 20.57 -14.83
C GLN A 860 2.53 19.28 -14.27
N MET A 861 1.89 18.12 -14.46
CA MET A 861 2.35 16.83 -13.93
C MET A 861 3.80 16.49 -14.32
N PRO A 862 4.27 16.67 -15.58
CA PRO A 862 5.66 16.33 -15.93
C PRO A 862 6.68 17.14 -15.13
N ASN A 863 6.47 18.45 -15.00
CA ASN A 863 7.38 19.35 -14.28
C ASN A 863 7.30 19.16 -12.75
N ALA A 864 6.11 18.89 -12.22
CA ALA A 864 5.94 18.56 -10.81
C ALA A 864 6.63 17.24 -10.46
N TRP A 865 6.51 16.23 -11.34
CA TRP A 865 7.21 14.96 -11.17
C TRP A 865 8.73 15.12 -11.27
N ALA A 866 9.23 15.94 -12.20
CA ALA A 866 10.66 16.27 -12.27
C ALA A 866 11.21 16.79 -10.94
N SER A 867 10.44 17.63 -10.24
CA SER A 867 10.82 18.15 -8.93
C SER A 867 10.82 17.06 -7.85
N ILE A 868 9.83 16.15 -7.87
CA ILE A 868 9.81 14.97 -6.98
C ILE A 868 10.99 14.03 -7.25
N LEU A 869 11.36 13.80 -8.52
CA LEU A 869 12.56 13.06 -8.91
C LEU A 869 13.83 13.73 -8.36
N TRP A 870 14.04 15.02 -8.65
CA TRP A 870 15.26 15.72 -8.25
C TRP A 870 15.42 15.79 -6.72
N TYR A 871 14.31 15.97 -5.99
CA TYR A 871 14.30 15.95 -4.53
C TYR A 871 14.72 14.58 -3.98
N ASN A 872 13.98 13.52 -4.32
CA ASN A 872 14.18 12.20 -3.71
C ASN A 872 15.44 11.50 -4.23
N MET A 873 15.95 11.86 -5.40
CA MET A 873 17.28 11.46 -5.87
C MET A 873 18.38 12.02 -4.95
N LEU A 874 18.39 13.34 -4.71
CA LEU A 874 19.55 14.07 -4.18
C LEU A 874 19.49 14.46 -2.69
N THR A 875 18.39 14.22 -1.97
CA THR A 875 18.38 14.39 -0.51
C THR A 875 17.66 13.28 0.23
N ASN A 876 18.18 12.95 1.42
CA ASN A 876 17.54 12.11 2.41
C ASN A 876 16.67 12.91 3.41
N ASN A 877 16.87 14.23 3.52
CA ASN A 877 16.16 15.10 4.45
C ASN A 877 14.65 15.13 4.10
N PRO A 878 13.73 14.80 5.01
CA PRO A 878 12.30 14.76 4.70
C PRO A 878 11.57 16.10 4.83
N LYS A 879 12.20 17.15 5.38
CA LYS A 879 11.56 18.44 5.73
C LYS A 879 12.00 19.65 4.89
N ASN A 880 12.92 19.52 3.92
CA ASN A 880 13.51 20.67 3.22
C ASN A 880 12.59 21.27 2.13
N VAL A 881 11.48 21.91 2.51
CA VAL A 881 10.55 22.57 1.58
C VAL A 881 11.20 23.67 0.73
N ASN A 882 12.33 24.24 1.17
CA ASN A 882 13.04 25.32 0.48
C ASN A 882 14.11 24.80 -0.51
N PHE A 883 14.18 23.49 -0.78
CA PHE A 883 15.20 22.82 -1.61
C PHE A 883 15.47 23.48 -2.98
N PHE A 884 14.42 23.89 -3.71
CA PHE A 884 14.57 24.51 -5.02
C PHE A 884 15.05 25.98 -5.01
N THR A 885 15.25 26.59 -3.82
CA THR A 885 15.90 27.90 -3.70
C THR A 885 17.36 27.86 -4.12
N LYS A 886 18.03 26.72 -3.87
CA LYS A 886 19.39 26.43 -4.34
C LYS A 886 19.51 24.91 -4.58
N PRO A 887 18.96 24.41 -5.70
CA PRO A 887 18.87 22.97 -5.93
C PRO A 887 20.27 22.37 -6.08
N PRO A 888 20.54 21.20 -5.47
CA PRO A 888 21.82 20.52 -5.63
C PRO A 888 22.03 20.03 -7.07
N ILE A 889 23.29 19.80 -7.39
CA ILE A 889 23.77 19.22 -8.64
C ILE A 889 23.81 17.70 -8.46
N GLY A 890 23.27 16.93 -9.41
CA GLY A 890 23.33 15.46 -9.41
C GLY A 890 24.46 14.95 -10.29
N THR A 891 24.90 13.71 -10.08
CA THR A 891 25.78 13.02 -11.04
C THR A 891 24.97 12.33 -12.13
N TRP A 892 25.57 12.12 -13.29
CA TRP A 892 24.97 11.35 -14.37
C TRP A 892 24.62 9.92 -13.94
N ASP A 893 25.42 9.28 -13.08
CA ASP A 893 25.15 7.90 -12.61
C ASP A 893 23.79 7.82 -11.88
N GLN A 894 23.55 8.76 -10.97
CA GLN A 894 22.29 8.90 -10.24
C GLN A 894 21.12 9.21 -11.19
N VAL A 895 21.32 10.14 -12.13
CA VAL A 895 20.31 10.53 -13.11
C VAL A 895 19.97 9.35 -14.03
N ALA A 896 20.96 8.64 -14.55
CA ALA A 896 20.82 7.50 -15.46
C ALA A 896 20.02 6.35 -14.82
N GLU A 897 20.33 6.03 -13.56
CA GLU A 897 19.60 5.03 -12.78
C GLU A 897 18.13 5.44 -12.61
N VAL A 898 17.87 6.67 -12.13
CA VAL A 898 16.51 7.21 -11.96
C VAL A 898 15.76 7.26 -13.29
N LEU A 899 16.41 7.63 -14.40
CA LEU A 899 15.81 7.63 -15.74
C LEU A 899 15.43 6.20 -16.18
N SER A 900 16.27 5.21 -15.93
CA SER A 900 15.97 3.80 -16.21
C SER A 900 14.75 3.33 -15.40
N TRP A 901 14.65 3.71 -14.12
CA TRP A 901 13.49 3.44 -13.27
C TRP A 901 12.18 4.03 -13.80
N GLN A 902 12.20 5.16 -14.52
CA GLN A 902 10.97 5.72 -15.11
C GLN A 902 10.39 4.81 -16.21
N PHE A 903 11.26 4.08 -16.92
CA PHE A 903 10.85 3.09 -17.92
C PHE A 903 10.49 1.74 -17.29
N SER A 904 11.23 1.25 -16.29
CA SER A 904 10.94 -0.05 -15.63
C SER A 904 9.76 -0.02 -14.65
N SER A 905 9.37 1.16 -14.15
CA SER A 905 8.12 1.31 -13.38
C SER A 905 6.88 1.43 -14.27
N THR A 906 7.05 1.92 -15.50
CA THR A 906 5.94 2.13 -16.46
C THR A 906 5.77 0.96 -17.44
N THR A 907 6.81 0.15 -17.62
CA THR A 907 6.91 -0.91 -18.64
C THR A 907 7.71 -2.11 -18.09
N LYS A 908 7.81 -3.23 -18.81
CA LYS A 908 8.56 -4.41 -18.35
C LYS A 908 10.09 -4.28 -18.42
N ARG A 909 10.65 -3.19 -18.98
CA ARG A 909 12.11 -2.98 -19.02
C ARG A 909 12.52 -1.52 -18.76
N GLY A 910 13.69 -1.34 -18.16
CA GLY A 910 14.37 -0.05 -18.08
C GLY A 910 15.07 0.33 -19.38
N LEU A 911 16.07 1.20 -19.28
CA LEU A 911 16.92 1.63 -20.38
C LEU A 911 18.21 0.80 -20.46
N SER A 912 18.69 0.51 -21.67
CA SER A 912 19.99 -0.14 -21.89
C SER A 912 21.15 0.85 -21.78
N ILE A 913 22.39 0.35 -21.61
CA ILE A 913 23.59 1.19 -21.54
C ILE A 913 23.74 2.05 -22.81
N GLU A 914 23.48 1.51 -24.01
CA GLU A 914 23.53 2.28 -25.27
C GLU A 914 22.50 3.43 -25.31
N GLN A 915 21.28 3.17 -24.83
CA GLN A 915 20.22 4.18 -24.72
C GLN A 915 20.60 5.27 -23.71
N LEU A 916 21.16 4.88 -22.57
CA LEU A 916 21.64 5.80 -21.53
C LEU A 916 22.81 6.65 -22.04
N THR A 917 23.83 6.08 -22.66
CA THR A 917 24.96 6.82 -23.25
C THR A 917 24.50 7.87 -24.28
N THR A 918 23.49 7.55 -25.10
CA THR A 918 22.89 8.51 -26.04
C THR A 918 22.15 9.65 -25.31
N LEU A 919 21.48 9.36 -24.18
CA LEU A 919 20.84 10.39 -23.36
C LEU A 919 21.86 11.25 -22.59
N ALA A 920 23.01 10.69 -22.23
CA ALA A 920 24.13 11.42 -21.62
C ALA A 920 24.72 12.44 -22.61
N GLU A 921 25.06 11.99 -23.82
CA GLU A 921 25.54 12.81 -24.95
C GLU A 921 24.60 14.01 -25.19
N LYS A 922 23.29 13.78 -25.09
CA LYS A 922 22.26 14.80 -25.30
C LYS A 922 22.17 15.87 -24.19
N LEU A 923 22.62 15.58 -22.97
CA LEU A 923 22.64 16.51 -21.82
C LEU A 923 23.99 17.20 -21.59
N LEU A 924 25.08 16.51 -21.96
CA LEU A 924 26.46 16.87 -21.62
C LEU A 924 27.30 17.25 -22.84
N GLY A 925 26.89 16.86 -24.05
CA GLY A 925 27.70 16.91 -25.27
C GLY A 925 28.52 15.63 -25.47
N PRO A 926 29.24 15.49 -26.60
CA PRO A 926 30.01 14.29 -26.90
C PRO A 926 31.11 13.99 -25.87
N GLY A 927 31.15 12.75 -25.40
CA GLY A 927 32.12 12.23 -24.43
C GLY A 927 32.20 10.70 -24.43
N VAL A 928 33.30 10.16 -23.92
CA VAL A 928 33.59 8.71 -23.92
C VAL A 928 33.18 8.02 -22.61
N ASN A 929 33.29 8.73 -21.48
CA ASN A 929 32.80 8.29 -20.18
C ASN A 929 32.06 9.47 -19.52
N TYR A 930 30.85 9.21 -19.03
CA TYR A 930 29.98 10.19 -18.38
C TYR A 930 29.85 9.96 -16.86
N SER A 931 30.50 8.94 -16.30
CA SER A 931 30.44 8.66 -14.87
C SER A 931 31.02 9.82 -14.05
N GLY A 932 30.35 10.19 -12.96
CA GLY A 932 30.68 11.37 -12.15
C GLY A 932 30.37 12.72 -12.79
N CYS A 933 29.95 12.79 -14.07
CA CYS A 933 29.66 14.07 -14.72
C CYS A 933 28.45 14.77 -14.07
N GLN A 934 28.57 16.09 -13.91
CA GLN A 934 27.60 16.90 -13.16
C GLN A 934 26.45 17.42 -14.04
N ILE A 935 25.23 17.31 -13.52
CA ILE A 935 24.00 17.78 -14.18
C ILE A 935 23.25 18.71 -13.22
N THR A 936 22.92 19.90 -13.70
CA THR A 936 22.14 20.90 -12.96
C THR A 936 20.64 20.66 -13.13
N TRP A 937 19.85 21.01 -12.11
CA TRP A 937 18.39 21.08 -12.21
C TRP A 937 17.91 21.88 -13.44
N ALA A 938 18.65 22.95 -13.75
CA ALA A 938 18.36 23.82 -14.87
C ALA A 938 18.42 23.05 -16.21
N LYS A 939 19.54 22.40 -16.54
CA LYS A 939 19.67 21.55 -17.74
C LYS A 939 18.63 20.43 -17.80
N PHE A 940 18.26 19.85 -16.67
CA PHE A 940 17.33 18.72 -16.60
C PHE A 940 15.87 19.11 -16.93
N CYS A 941 15.36 20.19 -16.34
CA CYS A 941 13.93 20.52 -16.43
C CYS A 941 13.60 22.00 -16.76
N LYS A 942 14.48 22.97 -16.48
CA LYS A 942 14.17 24.41 -16.54
C LYS A 942 14.62 25.09 -17.84
N GLU A 943 15.78 24.70 -18.35
CA GLU A 943 16.35 25.15 -19.62
C GLU A 943 15.79 24.32 -20.77
N ASN A 944 15.66 24.93 -21.96
CA ASN A 944 15.36 24.19 -23.17
C ASN A 944 16.61 23.46 -23.68
N MET A 945 16.44 22.28 -24.27
CA MET A 945 17.55 21.59 -24.95
C MET A 945 18.06 22.41 -26.14
N ALA A 946 19.34 22.26 -26.47
CA ALA A 946 19.99 22.99 -27.56
C ALA A 946 19.20 22.89 -28.88
N GLY A 947 18.80 24.04 -29.43
CA GLY A 947 18.00 24.11 -30.65
C GLY A 947 16.56 23.58 -30.54
N LYS A 948 15.97 23.52 -29.33
CA LYS A 948 14.57 23.09 -29.08
C LYS A 948 13.80 24.14 -28.26
N GLY A 949 12.47 24.04 -28.31
CA GLY A 949 11.54 24.86 -27.51
C GLY A 949 10.95 24.15 -26.30
N PHE A 950 11.70 23.21 -25.71
CA PHE A 950 11.29 22.41 -24.56
C PHE A 950 12.50 21.80 -23.83
N SER A 951 12.34 21.52 -22.53
CA SER A 951 13.37 20.92 -21.67
C SER A 951 13.49 19.40 -21.83
N PHE A 952 14.62 18.84 -21.38
CA PHE A 952 14.94 17.42 -21.51
C PHE A 952 13.89 16.51 -20.86
N TRP A 953 13.56 16.78 -19.59
CA TRP A 953 12.61 15.93 -18.87
C TRP A 953 11.21 15.93 -19.52
N VAL A 954 10.71 17.08 -19.97
CA VAL A 954 9.37 17.19 -20.60
C VAL A 954 9.28 16.38 -21.90
N TRP A 955 10.37 16.31 -22.66
CA TRP A 955 10.47 15.45 -23.85
C TRP A 955 10.46 13.97 -23.47
N LEU A 956 11.21 13.58 -22.42
CA LEU A 956 11.34 12.19 -22.01
C LEU A 956 10.07 11.63 -21.35
N ASP A 957 9.39 12.39 -20.48
CA ASP A 957 8.07 12.02 -19.92
C ASP A 957 7.01 11.86 -21.01
N ASN A 958 7.06 12.70 -22.06
CA ASN A 958 6.16 12.55 -23.21
C ASN A 958 6.44 11.29 -24.04
N ILE A 959 7.70 10.84 -24.13
CA ILE A 959 8.07 9.54 -24.70
C ILE A 959 7.58 8.39 -23.81
N ILE A 960 7.74 8.48 -22.49
CA ILE A 960 7.23 7.46 -21.56
C ILE A 960 5.70 7.33 -21.68
N ASP A 961 4.97 8.45 -21.78
CA ASP A 961 3.52 8.46 -22.01
C ASP A 961 3.11 7.91 -23.40
N LEU A 962 3.91 8.17 -24.45
CA LEU A 962 3.75 7.56 -25.77
C LEU A 962 3.93 6.04 -25.70
N VAL A 963 4.98 5.58 -25.01
CA VAL A 963 5.28 4.15 -24.80
C VAL A 963 4.16 3.46 -24.04
N LYS A 964 3.75 4.01 -22.89
CA LYS A 964 2.70 3.45 -22.02
C LYS A 964 1.38 3.22 -22.76
N LYS A 965 1.00 4.13 -23.65
CA LYS A 965 -0.32 4.16 -24.30
C LYS A 965 -0.39 3.42 -25.64
N TYR A 966 0.66 3.49 -26.48
CA TYR A 966 0.55 3.12 -27.90
C TYR A 966 1.47 1.98 -28.35
N ILE A 967 2.61 1.78 -27.70
CA ILE A 967 3.68 0.87 -28.17
C ILE A 967 4.28 0.01 -27.04
N LEU A 968 3.58 -0.11 -25.91
CA LEU A 968 4.02 -0.81 -24.70
C LEU A 968 4.49 -2.25 -24.99
N ALA A 969 3.74 -3.01 -25.80
CA ALA A 969 4.13 -4.36 -26.18
C ALA A 969 5.44 -4.38 -27.00
N LEU A 970 5.53 -3.55 -28.04
CA LEU A 970 6.73 -3.45 -28.90
C LEU A 970 7.97 -2.99 -28.11
N TRP A 971 7.77 -2.16 -27.08
CA TRP A 971 8.85 -1.75 -26.17
C TRP A 971 9.30 -2.89 -25.26
N ASN A 972 8.36 -3.65 -24.67
CA ASN A 972 8.66 -4.72 -23.71
C ASN A 972 9.50 -5.85 -24.32
N GLU A 973 9.24 -6.25 -25.56
CA GLU A 973 10.00 -7.31 -26.26
C GLU A 973 11.41 -6.85 -26.72
N GLY A 974 11.74 -5.56 -26.58
CA GLY A 974 13.03 -5.02 -27.01
C GLY A 974 13.12 -4.58 -28.48
N TYR A 975 12.07 -4.74 -29.30
CA TYR A 975 12.07 -4.37 -30.73
C TYR A 975 12.31 -2.87 -31.03
N ILE A 976 12.32 -2.02 -30.01
CA ILE A 976 12.53 -0.57 -30.15
C ILE A 976 13.91 -0.20 -29.60
N MET A 977 14.82 0.25 -30.49
CA MET A 977 16.11 0.84 -30.12
C MET A 977 15.90 2.15 -29.35
N GLY A 978 14.94 2.97 -29.77
CA GLY A 978 14.43 4.11 -29.01
C GLY A 978 15.34 5.33 -28.99
N PHE A 979 16.49 5.23 -28.33
CA PHE A 979 17.46 6.32 -28.18
C PHE A 979 18.76 5.95 -28.92
N ILE A 980 19.04 6.65 -30.02
CA ILE A 980 20.23 6.50 -30.86
C ILE A 980 20.49 7.82 -31.58
N SER A 981 21.74 8.30 -31.59
CA SER A 981 22.12 9.53 -32.30
C SER A 981 22.11 9.32 -33.81
N LYS A 982 21.85 10.38 -34.60
CA LYS A 982 21.79 10.31 -36.09
C LYS A 982 23.10 9.82 -36.73
N GLU A 983 24.22 9.93 -36.04
CA GLU A 983 25.52 9.47 -36.52
C GLU A 983 25.68 7.98 -36.27
N ARG A 984 25.35 7.49 -35.05
CA ARG A 984 25.34 6.06 -34.73
C ARG A 984 24.28 5.30 -35.53
N GLU A 985 23.10 5.90 -35.74
CA GLU A 985 22.04 5.40 -36.64
C GLU A 985 22.57 5.13 -38.05
N ARG A 986 23.28 6.10 -38.64
CA ARG A 986 23.86 5.97 -39.98
C ARG A 986 25.03 4.98 -40.02
N ALA A 987 25.88 4.96 -38.98
CA ALA A 987 26.97 3.99 -38.88
C ALA A 987 26.47 2.54 -38.81
N ILE A 988 25.39 2.27 -38.06
CA ILE A 988 24.79 0.93 -37.98
C ILE A 988 24.12 0.56 -39.32
N LEU A 989 23.20 1.40 -39.81
CA LEU A 989 22.43 1.08 -41.02
C LEU A 989 23.28 0.99 -42.29
N SER A 990 24.37 1.77 -42.41
CA SER A 990 25.22 1.75 -43.61
C SER A 990 25.95 0.42 -43.86
N THR A 991 26.10 -0.42 -42.82
CA THR A 991 26.72 -1.76 -42.89
C THR A 991 25.74 -2.89 -43.19
N LYS A 992 24.42 -2.61 -43.18
CA LYS A 992 23.35 -3.61 -43.29
C LYS A 992 22.77 -3.71 -44.73
N PRO A 993 22.11 -4.82 -45.08
CA PRO A 993 21.52 -4.98 -46.41
C PRO A 993 20.35 -4.00 -46.63
N PRO A 994 20.03 -3.66 -47.90
CA PRO A 994 18.85 -2.86 -48.23
C PRO A 994 17.57 -3.46 -47.62
N GLY A 995 16.71 -2.59 -47.09
CA GLY A 995 15.49 -2.99 -46.41
C GLY A 995 15.62 -3.31 -44.92
N THR A 996 16.84 -3.24 -44.36
CA THR A 996 17.00 -3.20 -42.90
C THR A 996 16.55 -1.85 -42.34
N PHE A 997 15.83 -1.86 -41.22
CA PHE A 997 15.30 -0.67 -40.55
C PHE A 997 15.42 -0.76 -39.02
N LEU A 998 15.39 0.40 -38.36
CA LEU A 998 15.37 0.52 -36.90
C LEU A 998 14.30 1.50 -36.43
N LEU A 999 13.86 1.34 -35.18
CA LEU A 999 12.81 2.15 -34.54
C LEU A 999 13.41 3.07 -33.47
N ARG A 1000 13.23 4.39 -33.61
CA ARG A 1000 13.71 5.38 -32.62
C ARG A 1000 12.70 6.50 -32.34
N PHE A 1001 12.88 7.19 -31.24
CA PHE A 1001 12.06 8.35 -30.89
C PHE A 1001 12.48 9.62 -31.63
N SER A 1002 11.56 10.57 -31.75
CA SER A 1002 11.81 11.89 -32.31
C SER A 1002 12.41 12.82 -31.29
N GLU A 1003 13.56 13.39 -31.62
CA GLU A 1003 14.24 14.40 -30.83
C GLU A 1003 13.73 15.83 -31.03
N SER A 1004 12.86 16.04 -32.03
CA SER A 1004 12.30 17.35 -32.37
C SER A 1004 10.83 17.52 -31.97
N SER A 1005 10.10 16.44 -31.68
CA SER A 1005 8.69 16.53 -31.24
C SER A 1005 8.60 16.71 -29.72
N LYS A 1006 7.89 17.77 -29.30
CA LYS A 1006 7.58 18.04 -27.89
C LYS A 1006 6.59 17.04 -27.30
N GLU A 1007 5.63 16.56 -28.09
CA GLU A 1007 4.56 15.65 -27.64
C GLU A 1007 5.02 14.19 -27.50
N GLY A 1008 6.27 13.92 -27.87
CA GLY A 1008 6.76 12.57 -28.14
C GLY A 1008 6.30 12.07 -29.50
N GLY A 1009 7.17 11.33 -30.18
CA GLY A 1009 6.82 10.63 -31.41
C GLY A 1009 7.83 9.53 -31.71
N ILE A 1010 7.41 8.52 -32.46
CA ILE A 1010 8.26 7.41 -32.90
C ILE A 1010 8.41 7.44 -34.42
N THR A 1011 9.61 7.16 -34.91
CA THR A 1011 9.91 7.08 -36.34
C THR A 1011 10.69 5.79 -36.61
N PHE A 1012 10.63 5.35 -37.86
CA PHE A 1012 11.51 4.33 -38.38
C PHE A 1012 12.46 4.94 -39.42
N THR A 1013 13.68 4.41 -39.44
CA THR A 1013 14.73 4.76 -40.40
C THR A 1013 15.20 3.49 -41.06
N TRP A 1014 15.33 3.49 -42.39
CA TRP A 1014 15.73 2.32 -43.18
C TRP A 1014 16.86 2.65 -44.15
N VAL A 1015 17.52 1.60 -44.64
CA VAL A 1015 18.60 1.70 -45.61
C VAL A 1015 18.17 1.21 -46.99
N GLU A 1016 18.50 2.00 -48.01
CA GLU A 1016 18.33 1.69 -49.42
C GLU A 1016 19.69 1.79 -50.15
N LYS A 1017 19.77 1.20 -51.34
CA LYS A 1017 20.87 1.47 -52.28
C LYS A 1017 20.29 2.09 -53.52
N ASP A 1018 20.83 3.25 -53.86
CA ASP A 1018 20.55 3.95 -55.11
C ASP A 1018 21.05 3.16 -56.33
N ILE A 1019 20.62 3.55 -57.54
CA ILE A 1019 21.11 2.99 -58.81
C ILE A 1019 22.63 3.12 -58.97
N SER A 1020 23.27 4.10 -58.30
CA SER A 1020 24.72 4.25 -58.22
C SER A 1020 25.41 3.25 -57.27
N GLY A 1021 24.66 2.36 -56.61
CA GLY A 1021 25.15 1.48 -55.53
C GLY A 1021 25.40 2.20 -54.20
N LYS A 1022 25.28 3.54 -54.16
CA LYS A 1022 25.48 4.34 -52.96
C LYS A 1022 24.37 4.10 -51.94
N THR A 1023 24.78 3.81 -50.71
CA THR A 1023 23.86 3.64 -49.59
C THR A 1023 23.16 4.95 -49.25
N GLN A 1024 21.83 4.97 -49.30
CA GLN A 1024 20.99 6.06 -48.82
C GLN A 1024 20.25 5.62 -47.55
N ILE A 1025 19.99 6.57 -46.64
CA ILE A 1025 19.34 6.30 -45.36
C ILE A 1025 18.22 7.32 -45.20
N GLN A 1026 16.98 6.83 -45.14
CA GLN A 1026 15.77 7.65 -45.12
C GLN A 1026 15.02 7.43 -43.80
N SER A 1027 14.38 8.50 -43.30
CA SER A 1027 13.47 8.46 -42.15
C SER A 1027 12.11 9.02 -42.55
N VAL A 1028 11.04 8.49 -41.98
CA VAL A 1028 9.68 9.02 -42.12
C VAL A 1028 9.44 10.17 -41.12
N GLU A 1029 8.43 11.01 -41.37
CA GLU A 1029 7.97 11.99 -40.37
C GLU A 1029 7.53 11.25 -39.07
N PRO A 1030 7.88 11.74 -37.87
CA PRO A 1030 7.61 10.98 -36.65
C PRO A 1030 6.14 10.90 -36.25
N TYR A 1031 5.66 9.66 -36.06
CA TYR A 1031 4.31 9.36 -35.64
C TYR A 1031 4.07 9.79 -34.19
N THR A 1032 3.19 10.77 -34.01
CA THR A 1032 2.76 11.28 -32.70
C THR A 1032 1.51 10.56 -32.19
N LYS A 1033 1.13 10.85 -30.95
CA LYS A 1033 -0.09 10.34 -30.28
C LYS A 1033 -1.35 10.53 -31.14
N GLN A 1034 -1.41 11.60 -31.95
CA GLN A 1034 -2.54 11.89 -32.83
C GLN A 1034 -2.70 10.87 -33.97
N GLN A 1035 -1.59 10.43 -34.56
CA GLN A 1035 -1.59 9.44 -35.65
C GLN A 1035 -1.73 8.01 -35.10
N LEU A 1036 -1.07 7.70 -33.98
CA LEU A 1036 -1.17 6.39 -33.32
C LEU A 1036 -2.53 6.10 -32.66
N ASN A 1037 -3.41 7.11 -32.52
CA ASN A 1037 -4.83 6.89 -32.19
C ASN A 1037 -5.60 6.22 -33.35
N ASN A 1038 -5.18 6.40 -34.60
CA ASN A 1038 -5.93 6.00 -35.79
C ASN A 1038 -5.51 4.62 -36.34
N MET A 1039 -4.24 4.25 -36.13
CA MET A 1039 -3.66 2.96 -36.54
C MET A 1039 -2.54 2.59 -35.57
N SER A 1040 -2.40 1.30 -35.22
CA SER A 1040 -1.29 0.88 -34.35
C SER A 1040 0.06 0.96 -35.08
N PHE A 1041 1.15 1.17 -34.35
CA PHE A 1041 2.47 1.31 -34.97
C PHE A 1041 2.95 0.03 -35.69
N ALA A 1042 2.48 -1.14 -35.27
CA ALA A 1042 2.75 -2.41 -35.96
C ALA A 1042 2.01 -2.50 -37.30
N GLU A 1043 0.75 -2.09 -37.37
CA GLU A 1043 -0.02 -2.02 -38.62
C GLU A 1043 0.58 -1.00 -39.58
N ILE A 1044 1.11 0.13 -39.08
CA ILE A 1044 1.87 1.10 -39.87
C ILE A 1044 3.11 0.43 -40.47
N ILE A 1045 3.96 -0.23 -39.67
CA ILE A 1045 5.19 -0.89 -40.15
C ILE A 1045 4.89 -1.99 -41.20
N MET A 1046 3.85 -2.79 -40.98
CA MET A 1046 3.48 -3.86 -41.90
C MET A 1046 2.83 -3.34 -43.19
N GLY A 1047 2.02 -2.29 -43.09
CA GLY A 1047 1.28 -1.68 -44.21
C GLY A 1047 2.04 -0.64 -45.03
N TYR A 1048 3.13 -0.07 -44.50
CA TYR A 1048 3.85 1.06 -45.11
C TYR A 1048 4.35 0.74 -46.53
N LYS A 1049 4.08 1.65 -47.46
CA LYS A 1049 4.58 1.62 -48.85
C LYS A 1049 5.21 2.96 -49.21
N ILE A 1050 6.17 2.90 -50.12
CA ILE A 1050 6.68 4.07 -50.82
C ILE A 1050 6.38 3.89 -52.30
N MET A 1051 6.01 4.97 -52.96
CA MET A 1051 5.92 5.01 -54.42
C MET A 1051 7.34 5.22 -54.97
N ASP A 1052 7.89 4.25 -55.69
CA ASP A 1052 9.22 4.39 -56.28
C ASP A 1052 9.21 5.33 -57.51
N ALA A 1053 10.40 5.58 -58.09
CA ALA A 1053 10.55 6.43 -59.28
C ALA A 1053 9.88 5.86 -60.56
N THR A 1054 9.32 4.66 -60.50
CA THR A 1054 8.50 4.05 -61.57
C THR A 1054 6.99 4.03 -61.24
N ASN A 1055 6.59 4.68 -60.14
CA ASN A 1055 5.24 4.72 -59.56
C ASN A 1055 4.75 3.37 -58.98
N ILE A 1056 5.65 2.42 -58.68
CA ILE A 1056 5.29 1.14 -58.06
C ILE A 1056 5.29 1.29 -56.53
N LEU A 1057 4.30 0.69 -55.86
CA LEU A 1057 4.18 0.69 -54.40
C LEU A 1057 5.04 -0.40 -53.75
N VAL A 1058 6.32 -0.07 -53.52
CA VAL A 1058 7.31 -0.95 -52.91
C VAL A 1058 7.20 -0.93 -51.38
N SER A 1059 7.57 -2.04 -50.74
CA SER A 1059 7.73 -2.14 -49.28
C SER A 1059 9.21 -1.91 -48.92
N PRO A 1060 9.61 -0.72 -48.46
CA PRO A 1060 11.02 -0.48 -48.09
C PRO A 1060 11.41 -1.20 -46.80
N LEU A 1061 10.45 -1.53 -45.93
CA LEU A 1061 10.70 -2.23 -44.67
C LEU A 1061 10.65 -3.75 -44.91
N VAL A 1062 11.74 -4.44 -44.56
CA VAL A 1062 11.89 -5.91 -44.67
C VAL A 1062 12.44 -6.51 -43.38
N TYR A 1063 13.58 -6.02 -42.89
CA TYR A 1063 14.27 -6.57 -41.70
C TYR A 1063 14.38 -5.53 -40.58
N LEU A 1064 13.87 -5.84 -39.39
CA LEU A 1064 14.16 -5.08 -38.18
C LEU A 1064 15.59 -5.38 -37.72
N TYR A 1065 16.35 -4.35 -37.35
CA TYR A 1065 17.68 -4.50 -36.77
C TYR A 1065 17.66 -5.40 -35.51
N PRO A 1066 18.56 -6.38 -35.34
CA PRO A 1066 19.72 -6.67 -36.21
C PRO A 1066 19.40 -7.23 -37.59
N ASP A 1067 18.65 -8.34 -37.67
CA ASP A 1067 18.40 -9.13 -38.88
C ASP A 1067 17.05 -9.89 -38.83
N ILE A 1068 16.05 -9.36 -38.12
CA ILE A 1068 14.78 -10.04 -37.82
C ILE A 1068 13.74 -9.74 -38.91
N PRO A 1069 13.07 -10.71 -39.54
CA PRO A 1069 11.97 -10.45 -40.49
C PRO A 1069 10.84 -9.65 -39.83
N LYS A 1070 10.30 -8.63 -40.52
CA LYS A 1070 9.24 -7.78 -39.94
C LYS A 1070 7.96 -8.56 -39.59
N GLU A 1071 7.65 -9.61 -40.34
CA GLU A 1071 6.52 -10.51 -40.10
C GLU A 1071 6.63 -11.19 -38.73
N GLU A 1072 7.85 -11.58 -38.33
CA GLU A 1072 8.14 -12.23 -37.06
C GLU A 1072 8.05 -11.24 -35.88
N ALA A 1073 8.60 -10.04 -36.05
CA ALA A 1073 8.58 -9.00 -35.02
C ALA A 1073 7.20 -8.37 -34.80
N PHE A 1074 6.47 -8.06 -35.89
CA PHE A 1074 5.25 -7.22 -35.86
C PHE A 1074 3.96 -7.94 -36.24
N GLY A 1075 4.02 -9.11 -36.89
CA GLY A 1075 2.84 -9.86 -37.30
C GLY A 1075 1.93 -10.23 -36.13
N LYS A 1076 2.51 -10.58 -34.97
CA LYS A 1076 1.79 -10.88 -33.72
C LYS A 1076 0.99 -9.69 -33.11
N TYR A 1077 1.20 -8.47 -33.60
CA TYR A 1077 0.49 -7.26 -33.15
C TYR A 1077 -0.53 -6.73 -34.16
N CYS A 1078 -0.52 -7.27 -35.38
CA CYS A 1078 -1.53 -6.92 -36.39
C CYS A 1078 -2.78 -7.77 -36.18
N ARG A 1079 -3.97 -7.19 -36.38
CA ARG A 1079 -5.22 -7.97 -36.32
C ARG A 1079 -5.28 -8.93 -37.50
N SER A 1080 -5.21 -10.23 -37.21
CA SER A 1080 -5.49 -11.27 -38.21
C SER A 1080 -6.95 -11.16 -38.67
N GLU A 1081 -7.19 -11.24 -39.98
CA GLU A 1081 -8.52 -11.02 -40.56
C GLU A 1081 -9.49 -12.21 -40.33
N SER A 1082 -8.99 -13.31 -39.75
CA SER A 1082 -9.70 -14.59 -39.57
C SER A 1082 -10.62 -14.68 -38.34
N GLN A 1083 -10.92 -13.56 -37.66
CA GLN A 1083 -11.87 -13.51 -36.54
C GLN A 1083 -12.86 -12.35 -36.67
N GLU A 1084 -13.72 -12.42 -37.68
CA GLU A 1084 -15.07 -11.84 -37.57
C GLU A 1084 -16.01 -12.92 -37.04
N HIS A 1085 -16.78 -12.59 -35.99
CA HIS A 1085 -17.79 -13.51 -35.46
C HIS A 1085 -18.86 -13.76 -36.52
N SER A 1086 -19.24 -15.03 -36.68
CA SER A 1086 -20.40 -15.45 -37.49
C SER A 1086 -21.72 -15.09 -36.80
N GLU A 1087 -21.95 -13.81 -36.51
CA GLU A 1087 -23.28 -13.31 -36.15
C GLU A 1087 -24.17 -13.39 -37.40
N ALA A 1088 -24.95 -14.47 -37.48
CA ALA A 1088 -26.00 -14.65 -38.47
C ALA A 1088 -27.05 -13.55 -38.29
N THR A 1089 -26.87 -12.45 -39.01
CA THR A 1089 -27.76 -11.29 -39.01
C THR A 1089 -28.91 -11.54 -39.97
N ASP A 1090 -30.12 -11.17 -39.53
CA ASP A 1090 -31.37 -11.47 -40.21
C ASP A 1090 -31.48 -10.78 -41.58
N SER A 1091 -32.23 -11.38 -42.50
CA SER A 1091 -32.27 -10.97 -43.89
C SER A 1091 -33.07 -9.68 -44.12
N GLY A 1092 -32.40 -8.60 -44.53
CA GLY A 1092 -33.04 -7.55 -45.35
C GLY A 1092 -32.74 -6.09 -45.01
N SER A 1093 -31.58 -5.58 -45.42
CA SER A 1093 -31.48 -4.22 -46.00
C SER A 1093 -30.20 -4.02 -46.82
N ALA A 1094 -30.27 -3.12 -47.79
CA ALA A 1094 -29.31 -2.93 -48.89
C ALA A 1094 -27.87 -2.56 -48.50
N ALA A 1095 -26.93 -3.10 -49.28
CA ALA A 1095 -25.54 -2.68 -49.50
C ALA A 1095 -24.56 -2.73 -48.29
N PRO A 1096 -23.48 -3.53 -48.37
CA PRO A 1096 -22.35 -3.35 -47.46
C PRO A 1096 -21.61 -2.05 -47.79
N TYR A 1097 -21.38 -1.20 -46.79
CA TYR A 1097 -20.48 -0.07 -46.93
C TYR A 1097 -19.06 -0.57 -47.25
N LEU A 1098 -18.38 0.07 -48.21
CA LEU A 1098 -17.01 -0.27 -48.56
C LEU A 1098 -16.11 -0.20 -47.31
N LYS A 1099 -15.56 -1.35 -46.92
CA LYS A 1099 -14.74 -1.55 -45.71
C LYS A 1099 -13.39 -0.86 -45.85
N THR A 1100 -13.38 0.45 -45.71
CA THR A 1100 -12.20 1.29 -45.88
C THR A 1100 -11.17 1.06 -44.78
N LYS A 1101 -9.90 0.91 -45.18
CA LYS A 1101 -8.73 0.99 -44.32
C LYS A 1101 -7.83 2.08 -44.89
N PHE A 1102 -7.45 3.04 -44.06
CA PHE A 1102 -6.38 3.97 -44.42
C PHE A 1102 -5.05 3.21 -44.48
N ILE A 1103 -4.16 3.58 -45.41
CA ILE A 1103 -2.81 3.04 -45.53
C ILE A 1103 -1.86 4.23 -45.62
N CYS A 1104 -0.76 4.20 -44.87
CA CYS A 1104 0.25 5.25 -44.96
C CYS A 1104 1.17 5.00 -46.17
N VAL A 1105 1.18 5.94 -47.11
CA VAL A 1105 2.00 5.92 -48.32
C VAL A 1105 2.72 7.26 -48.42
N THR A 1106 4.05 7.23 -48.54
CA THR A 1106 4.85 8.45 -48.78
C THR A 1106 5.05 8.65 -50.28
N PRO A 1107 4.55 9.76 -50.88
CA PRO A 1107 4.81 10.09 -52.28
C PRO A 1107 6.22 10.67 -52.45
N THR A 1108 6.98 10.16 -53.42
CA THR A 1108 8.37 10.56 -53.70
C THR A 1108 8.48 11.88 -54.46
N SER A 1109 8.24 12.98 -53.76
CA SER A 1109 8.63 14.32 -54.24
C SER A 1109 10.14 14.49 -54.08
N PHE A 1110 10.91 14.38 -55.17
CA PHE A 1110 12.35 14.62 -55.16
C PHE A 1110 12.68 16.07 -54.75
N SER A 1111 13.10 16.27 -53.51
CA SER A 1111 13.59 17.55 -52.98
C SER A 1111 14.96 17.37 -52.31
N ASN A 1112 15.99 17.29 -53.14
CA ASN A 1112 17.39 17.28 -52.68
C ASN A 1112 17.82 18.69 -52.27
N THR A 1113 17.47 19.13 -51.05
CA THR A 1113 18.12 20.28 -50.43
C THR A 1113 19.53 19.87 -49.99
N ILE A 1114 20.49 19.97 -50.91
CA ILE A 1114 21.92 19.89 -50.59
C ILE A 1114 22.33 21.25 -50.01
N ASP A 1115 22.84 21.25 -48.78
CA ASP A 1115 23.42 22.44 -48.16
C ASP A 1115 24.69 22.90 -48.90
N LEU A 1116 24.58 23.97 -49.68
CA LEU A 1116 25.70 24.81 -50.10
C LEU A 1116 25.28 26.29 -49.95
N PRO A 1117 26.17 27.18 -49.43
CA PRO A 1117 25.79 28.52 -49.03
C PRO A 1117 25.65 29.46 -50.25
N MET A 1118 24.43 29.97 -50.47
CA MET A 1118 24.14 31.01 -51.48
C MET A 1118 23.99 32.37 -50.80
N SER A 1119 24.65 33.40 -51.33
CA SER A 1119 24.67 34.74 -50.73
C SER A 1119 23.36 35.51 -50.96
N PRO A 1120 22.93 36.37 -50.02
CA PRO A 1120 21.61 36.98 -50.04
C PRO A 1120 21.52 38.21 -50.98
N ARG A 1121 21.48 38.01 -52.31
CA ARG A 1121 21.25 39.09 -53.31
C ARG A 1121 20.37 38.71 -54.52
N THR A 1122 19.60 37.63 -54.48
CA THR A 1122 18.93 37.10 -55.69
C THR A 1122 17.46 36.68 -55.51
N LEU A 1123 16.77 37.13 -54.46
CA LEU A 1123 15.36 36.76 -54.21
C LEU A 1123 14.33 37.80 -54.71
N ASP A 1124 14.70 39.08 -54.80
CA ASP A 1124 13.74 40.15 -55.15
C ASP A 1124 13.31 40.16 -56.64
N SER A 1125 14.01 39.45 -57.51
CA SER A 1125 13.77 39.47 -58.97
C SER A 1125 12.73 38.46 -59.48
N LEU A 1126 12.00 37.76 -58.60
CA LEU A 1126 11.00 36.74 -59.00
C LEU A 1126 9.55 36.97 -58.52
N MET A 1127 9.26 38.09 -57.86
CA MET A 1127 7.89 38.45 -57.43
C MET A 1127 7.28 39.66 -58.16
N GLN A 1128 7.84 40.09 -59.29
CA GLN A 1128 7.29 41.17 -60.11
C GLN A 1128 7.22 40.82 -61.61
N PHE A 1129 6.26 39.98 -61.99
CA PHE A 1129 5.57 40.02 -63.29
C PHE A 1129 4.34 39.09 -63.21
N GLY A 1130 3.11 39.60 -63.33
CA GLY A 1130 1.94 38.71 -63.34
C GLY A 1130 0.57 39.22 -62.88
N ASN A 1131 0.35 40.51 -62.62
CA ASN A 1131 -1.00 41.10 -62.68
C ASN A 1131 -0.95 42.63 -62.71
N SER A 1132 -1.73 43.23 -63.62
CA SER A 1132 -1.78 44.68 -63.84
C SER A 1132 -3.22 45.16 -64.02
N SER A 1133 -3.74 45.97 -63.10
CA SER A 1133 -4.97 46.75 -63.29
C SER A 1133 -4.99 47.98 -62.36
N GLU A 1134 -4.61 49.13 -62.92
CA GLU A 1134 -5.11 50.51 -62.69
C GLU A 1134 -5.44 51.00 -61.25
N GLY A 1135 -4.86 52.15 -60.81
CA GLY A 1135 -5.34 52.82 -59.58
C GLY A 1135 -4.52 53.93 -58.90
N ALA A 1136 -4.11 54.98 -59.62
CA ALA A 1136 -3.82 56.36 -59.12
C ALA A 1136 -2.96 56.65 -57.84
N GLU A 1137 -1.81 57.31 -58.09
CA GLU A 1137 -1.28 58.54 -57.43
C GLU A 1137 -0.75 58.63 -55.96
N ALA A 1138 0.25 59.53 -55.81
CA ALA A 1138 0.52 60.42 -54.64
C ALA A 1138 1.68 60.15 -53.63
N ASN A 1139 2.93 60.13 -54.13
CA ASN A 1139 4.07 61.02 -53.76
C ASN A 1139 4.64 61.17 -52.31
N ALA A 1140 5.93 61.55 -52.23
CA ALA A 1140 6.79 61.91 -51.07
C ALA A 1140 7.24 60.78 -50.09
N GLY A 1141 8.45 60.81 -49.51
CA GLY A 1141 9.63 61.64 -49.83
C GLY A 1141 10.70 61.71 -48.71
N GLY A 1142 11.96 61.32 -49.02
CA GLY A 1142 13.14 61.43 -48.12
C GLY A 1142 13.28 60.32 -47.05
N GLN A 1143 14.46 60.03 -46.49
CA GLN A 1143 15.83 60.50 -46.78
C GLN A 1143 16.86 59.43 -46.31
N PHE A 1144 18.17 59.58 -46.59
CA PHE A 1144 19.15 58.47 -46.61
C PHE A 1144 20.54 58.88 -46.05
N GLU A 1145 21.10 58.11 -45.10
CA GLU A 1145 22.48 58.16 -44.53
C GLU A 1145 22.75 56.80 -43.82
N SER A 1146 23.77 55.96 -44.06
CA SER A 1146 24.98 55.98 -44.92
C SER A 1146 26.10 56.91 -44.42
N LEU A 1147 27.41 56.57 -44.27
CA LEU A 1147 28.27 55.34 -44.37
C LEU A 1147 29.50 55.58 -43.40
N THR A 1148 30.65 54.88 -43.30
CA THR A 1148 31.35 53.70 -43.89
C THR A 1148 32.44 53.19 -42.87
N PHE A 1149 33.44 52.40 -43.31
CA PHE A 1149 34.78 52.12 -42.72
C PHE A 1149 34.93 51.09 -41.56
N ASP A 1150 35.98 50.23 -41.52
CA ASP A 1150 36.70 49.55 -42.63
C ASP A 1150 37.60 48.39 -42.13
N MET A 1151 38.34 47.76 -43.06
CA MET A 1151 39.24 46.60 -42.86
C MET A 1151 40.73 46.97 -42.97
N GLU A 1152 41.58 46.41 -42.08
CA GLU A 1152 43.06 46.42 -42.23
C GLU A 1152 43.69 45.12 -41.68
N MET A 1153 44.92 44.78 -42.07
CA MET A 1153 45.48 43.41 -41.99
C MET A 1153 47.00 43.32 -41.77
N THR A 1154 47.44 42.50 -40.80
CA THR A 1154 48.76 41.78 -40.71
C THR A 1154 50.03 42.65 -40.52
N PRO A 1155 51.27 42.10 -40.27
CA PRO A 1155 51.70 40.68 -40.11
C PRO A 1155 52.63 40.38 -38.89
N GLU A 1156 53.27 39.18 -38.91
CA GLU A 1156 54.51 38.75 -38.19
C GLU A 1156 54.49 38.41 -36.67
N CYS A 1157 55.29 37.47 -36.11
CA CYS A 1157 55.99 36.26 -36.65
C CYS A 1157 56.51 35.33 -35.50
N ALA A 1158 56.95 34.09 -35.82
CA ALA A 1158 57.78 33.15 -35.02
C ALA A 1158 57.20 32.55 -33.69
N SER A 1159 57.60 31.37 -33.19
CA SER A 1159 58.30 30.17 -33.74
C SER A 1159 58.22 28.96 -32.78
N SER A 1160 58.33 27.72 -33.29
CA SER A 1160 58.54 26.46 -32.52
C SER A 1160 59.96 26.42 -31.85
N PRO A 1161 60.36 25.43 -31.00
CA PRO A 1161 60.10 23.97 -31.02
C PRO A 1161 59.42 23.44 -29.71
N MET A 1162 59.18 22.15 -29.48
CA MET A 1162 59.71 20.91 -30.10
C MET A 1162 58.64 19.81 -30.18
#